data_AF-A0A6M4GWM5-F1
#
_entry.id   AF-A0A6M4GWM5-F1
#
_cell.length_a   1.000
_cell.length_b   1.000
_cell.length_c   1.000
_cell.angle_alpha   90.00
_cell.angle_beta   90.00
_cell.angle_gamma   90.00
#
_symmetry.space_group_name_H-M   'P 1'
#
loop_
_entity.id
_entity.type
_entity.pdbx_description
1 polymer ?
#
loop_
_entity_poly.entity_id
_entity_poly.type
_entity_poly.pdbx_seq_one_letter_code
_entity_poly.pdbx_strand_id
1 'polypeptide(L)'
;MSLLQRLLCAFAASALLAPAPAAAHELIGANLNTIADFSRNQEYVDLVRQSREFGSFADPFNTVIAVGPDGWPTGDFGITLLGGGQANVQGIGGTYKVIFNGRATVTSAALGTVANATYDAATNTSRLDVVFPADGDTLALRFAVTAGPATNAVKNLRVIRPGFDAGNPPIYTPAWQAHVSRFRILRFMDWLSTNDKANAIVTWADRPTLEKKRTEANGARWEAIVELANTVNRDIWLNVPVRANDEYVRNLATLLRDSLNPGLNVYVEYSNELWNGAFPQFAIQRDLAIAEAQASTASPLRYDGTTDTSTWAFRRVGKRLKEISDIFASVWGAGAINTRVRPVLAGQMANNFIVGQGLEVVDAGMNTRPSSVFYAIGGAPYLFPSATNDSQADEAAGFGVEQIIAGLQAAANNAPNGNSYQYEQHAALGAWYGVKVLAYEGGFDTFGGQNVAAKRLANLDPRVKAICRKLVDDWHAAGFEHFQWFNAGADNYAIPFGQWPLLEDIRDTAKPKNQCIDEIVAAALPAVTMGHAVGTTIPGGGFVGSSTPAGTITNTSGPFGFPGYVEYLVRASATGTHTLTFVAQGSSAPKVEIRVNNTVVNASFLLPEGASLATSQPVTVTLRKGVNAIRLYRPASAGSWTIQSLSFTAAGGGGGATNYTTMWFDPAESGWGLNLNHQSDTIFATLFNYAADRRDLWLVASDLRLQPDGSFTGALFRSTGPVFNAQPWVPNIATPVGTMTLRFPTAGTAQLTYVFNGTTVTKSIQRFVFGTAPVCTAQAGSRAGEVNYQDIWFNASESGWGINLTHQGDIIFATLFTYAADGRDLWLVGTDLRRQPSGAFTGPLYRATGAPFNAVPWTGAALVDVGTMSLAFPDGEHGTLNYVFNGTAVTKSITRLEFGALRPVCRTPFPG
;
A
#
# COMPACT_ATOMS: atom_id res chain seq x y z
N MET A 1 -45.31 26.23 7.80
CA MET A 1 -44.88 24.98 8.45
C MET A 1 -45.27 25.04 9.91
N SER A 2 -45.81 23.95 10.45
CA SER A 2 -46.41 23.92 11.79
C SER A 2 -45.37 23.93 12.90
N LEU A 3 -45.82 24.20 14.14
CA LEU A 3 -44.98 24.40 15.33
C LEU A 3 -44.12 23.18 15.73
N LEU A 4 -44.33 22.03 15.09
CA LEU A 4 -43.62 20.75 15.29
C LEU A 4 -42.28 20.65 14.53
N GLN A 5 -41.83 21.77 13.95
CA GLN A 5 -40.60 21.89 13.16
C GLN A 5 -39.70 23.07 13.65
N ARG A 6 -39.93 23.64 14.87
CA ARG A 6 -39.03 24.63 15.57
C ARG A 6 -39.00 24.54 17.13
N LEU A 7 -38.08 23.88 17.88
CA LEU A 7 -38.03 23.79 19.39
C LEU A 7 -36.83 23.16 20.21
N LEU A 8 -35.54 23.21 19.82
CA LEU A 8 -34.38 22.66 20.61
C LEU A 8 -33.15 23.63 20.70
N CYS A 9 -32.02 23.28 20.09
CA CYS A 9 -30.61 23.61 20.34
C CYS A 9 -30.04 25.05 20.50
N ALA A 10 -29.69 25.50 21.74
CA ALA A 10 -28.34 26.09 22.10
C ALA A 10 -27.98 26.35 23.59
N PHE A 11 -26.94 27.09 24.06
CA PHE A 11 -25.74 27.79 23.50
C PHE A 11 -24.62 27.50 24.66
N ALA A 12 -23.27 27.54 24.46
CA ALA A 12 -22.07 26.81 25.00
C ALA A 12 -21.54 27.07 26.47
N ALA A 13 -20.24 27.17 26.86
CA ALA A 13 -18.96 27.58 26.22
C ALA A 13 -17.65 27.00 26.87
N SER A 14 -16.54 27.12 26.13
CA SER A 14 -15.12 27.24 26.56
C SER A 14 -14.30 26.06 27.13
N ALA A 15 -13.32 25.55 26.33
CA ALA A 15 -11.89 25.38 26.71
C ALA A 15 -11.04 24.84 25.53
N LEU A 16 -9.74 25.18 25.46
CA LEU A 16 -8.79 24.77 24.41
C LEU A 16 -8.07 23.44 24.76
N LEU A 17 -7.55 22.69 23.76
CA LEU A 17 -6.18 22.10 23.72
C LEU A 17 -5.91 21.16 22.50
N ALA A 18 -4.77 21.39 21.83
CA ALA A 18 -3.86 20.55 21.00
C ALA A 18 -4.35 19.36 20.10
N PRO A 19 -3.72 19.15 18.91
CA PRO A 19 -4.10 18.12 17.92
C PRO A 19 -3.49 16.71 18.14
N ALA A 20 -4.09 15.70 17.51
CA ALA A 20 -3.65 14.30 17.44
C ALA A 20 -3.31 13.88 15.98
N PRO A 21 -2.57 12.77 15.74
CA PRO A 21 -1.66 12.65 14.59
C PRO A 21 -2.30 12.23 13.26
N ALA A 22 -1.53 12.43 12.19
CA ALA A 22 -1.90 12.05 10.82
C ALA A 22 -1.96 10.53 10.60
N ALA A 23 -2.63 10.12 9.53
CA ALA A 23 -2.69 8.71 9.11
C ALA A 23 -1.28 8.14 8.87
N ALA A 24 -1.01 6.98 9.47
CA ALA A 24 0.27 6.30 9.43
C ALA A 24 0.75 6.00 8.00
N HIS A 25 2.07 5.96 7.82
CA HIS A 25 2.70 5.86 6.52
C HIS A 25 2.76 4.40 6.02
N GLU A 26 1.62 3.88 5.53
CA GLU A 26 1.47 2.48 5.11
C GLU A 26 2.30 2.05 3.88
N LEU A 27 3.03 2.96 3.24
CA LEU A 27 3.78 2.70 1.99
C LEU A 27 5.23 2.21 2.19
N ILE A 28 5.56 1.62 3.34
CA ILE A 28 6.87 0.99 3.57
C ILE A 28 6.75 -0.53 3.61
N GLY A 29 7.59 -1.20 2.83
CA GLY A 29 7.89 -2.63 2.96
C GLY A 29 9.38 -2.86 3.13
N ALA A 30 9.78 -4.13 3.17
CA ALA A 30 11.18 -4.51 3.13
C ALA A 30 11.36 -5.93 2.58
N ASN A 31 12.49 -6.17 1.92
CA ASN A 31 12.92 -7.52 1.59
C ASN A 31 13.57 -8.18 2.83
N LEU A 32 13.28 -9.47 3.04
CA LEU A 32 13.81 -10.26 4.14
C LEU A 32 15.17 -10.85 3.75
N ASN A 33 16.18 -10.71 4.60
CA ASN A 33 17.53 -11.25 4.35
C ASN A 33 17.51 -12.78 4.23
N THR A 34 18.55 -13.34 3.60
CA THR A 34 18.78 -14.79 3.46
C THR A 34 18.63 -15.55 4.77
N ILE A 35 17.89 -16.66 4.73
CA ILE A 35 17.89 -17.64 5.84
C ILE A 35 19.20 -18.43 5.79
N ALA A 36 20.05 -18.24 6.78
CA ALA A 36 21.32 -18.95 6.92
C ALA A 36 21.74 -19.07 8.39
N ASP A 37 22.60 -20.04 8.70
CA ASP A 37 23.10 -20.23 10.08
C ASP A 37 23.97 -19.07 10.57
N PHE A 38 24.58 -18.31 9.65
CA PHE A 38 25.33 -17.09 9.96
C PHE A 38 24.46 -15.82 10.01
N SER A 39 23.18 -15.87 9.62
CA SER A 39 22.29 -14.70 9.61
C SER A 39 21.97 -14.22 11.03
N ARG A 40 22.12 -12.91 11.29
CA ARG A 40 21.81 -12.31 12.60
C ARG A 40 20.32 -12.02 12.82
N ASN A 41 19.47 -12.34 11.83
CA ASN A 41 18.02 -12.25 11.97
C ASN A 41 17.44 -13.15 13.06
N GLN A 42 18.00 -14.36 13.23
CA GLN A 42 17.59 -15.32 14.26
C GLN A 42 16.06 -15.61 14.20
N GLU A 43 15.55 -15.87 13.00
CA GLU A 43 14.12 -15.94 12.67
C GLU A 43 13.40 -17.07 13.39
N TYR A 44 13.96 -18.28 13.35
CA TYR A 44 13.30 -19.50 13.77
C TYR A 44 13.65 -19.91 15.20
N VAL A 45 12.68 -20.41 15.95
CA VAL A 45 12.90 -20.99 17.28
C VAL A 45 13.62 -22.35 17.21
N ASP A 46 13.35 -23.10 16.15
CA ASP A 46 14.07 -24.34 15.83
C ASP A 46 15.22 -24.02 14.85
N LEU A 47 16.46 -24.09 15.33
CA LEU A 47 17.64 -23.75 14.54
C LEU A 47 17.84 -24.66 13.31
N VAL A 48 17.25 -25.85 13.28
CA VAL A 48 17.35 -26.76 12.12
C VAL A 48 16.69 -26.15 10.87
N ARG A 49 15.68 -25.28 11.03
CA ARG A 49 15.06 -24.59 9.90
C ARG A 49 16.01 -23.59 9.20
N GLN A 50 16.92 -22.98 9.96
CA GLN A 50 17.91 -22.01 9.45
C GLN A 50 19.33 -22.56 9.29
N SER A 51 19.58 -23.86 9.51
CA SER A 51 20.92 -24.43 9.34
C SER A 51 21.32 -24.52 7.87
N ARG A 52 22.63 -24.52 7.58
CA ARG A 52 23.13 -25.06 6.30
C ARG A 52 22.79 -26.55 6.13
N GLU A 53 23.11 -27.07 4.95
CA GLU A 53 22.99 -28.49 4.62
C GLU A 53 23.78 -29.37 5.62
N PHE A 54 23.34 -30.61 5.83
CA PHE A 54 24.03 -31.53 6.74
C PHE A 54 25.46 -31.79 6.25
N GLY A 55 26.43 -31.61 7.15
CA GLY A 55 27.83 -31.90 6.91
C GLY A 55 28.21 -33.33 7.29
N SER A 56 29.43 -33.71 6.96
CA SER A 56 30.02 -34.97 7.40
C SER A 56 30.27 -34.95 8.93
N PHE A 57 30.39 -36.13 9.53
CA PHE A 57 30.75 -36.22 10.95
C PHE A 57 32.12 -35.57 11.26
N ALA A 58 33.13 -35.77 10.39
CA ALA A 58 34.46 -35.21 10.58
C ALA A 58 34.47 -33.68 10.41
N ASP A 59 33.88 -33.19 9.31
CA ASP A 59 33.71 -31.79 8.96
C ASP A 59 32.22 -31.43 8.81
N PRO A 60 31.59 -30.94 9.89
CA PRO A 60 30.20 -30.44 9.88
C PRO A 60 29.99 -29.14 9.11
N PHE A 61 31.05 -28.47 8.65
CA PHE A 61 31.00 -27.08 8.21
C PHE A 61 31.06 -26.91 6.69
N ASN A 62 31.87 -27.71 5.99
CA ASN A 62 32.17 -27.54 4.56
C ASN A 62 31.84 -28.78 3.70
N THR A 63 31.92 -29.98 4.26
CA THR A 63 31.73 -31.25 3.54
C THR A 63 30.27 -31.72 3.62
N VAL A 64 29.44 -31.26 2.68
CA VAL A 64 28.00 -31.64 2.61
C VAL A 64 27.83 -33.14 2.31
N ILE A 65 26.89 -33.78 3.01
CA ILE A 65 26.51 -35.20 2.77
C ILE A 65 25.19 -35.33 2.01
N ALA A 66 25.03 -36.45 1.30
CA ALA A 66 23.74 -36.86 0.76
C ALA A 66 22.77 -37.28 1.89
N VAL A 67 21.50 -36.90 1.74
CA VAL A 67 20.40 -37.31 2.63
C VAL A 67 19.53 -38.39 1.98
N GLY A 68 18.73 -39.08 2.80
CA GLY A 68 17.71 -40.01 2.29
C GLY A 68 16.56 -39.29 1.59
N PRO A 69 15.65 -40.04 0.93
CA PRO A 69 14.47 -39.48 0.25
C PRO A 69 13.48 -38.73 1.16
N ASP A 70 13.64 -38.84 2.47
CA ASP A 70 12.89 -38.14 3.50
C ASP A 70 13.60 -36.88 4.03
N GLY A 71 14.70 -36.46 3.40
CA GLY A 71 15.45 -35.25 3.72
C GLY A 71 16.35 -35.34 4.96
N TRP A 72 16.49 -36.52 5.56
CA TRP A 72 17.31 -36.75 6.76
C TRP A 72 18.59 -37.55 6.46
N PRO A 73 19.68 -37.38 7.23
CA PRO A 73 20.86 -38.23 7.18
C PRO A 73 20.54 -39.73 7.38
N THR A 74 21.34 -40.59 6.76
CA THR A 74 21.23 -42.06 6.83
C THR A 74 22.29 -42.72 7.71
N GLY A 75 23.29 -41.96 8.17
CA GLY A 75 24.39 -42.40 9.04
C GLY A 75 25.00 -41.20 9.77
N ASP A 76 26.24 -41.32 10.21
CA ASP A 76 26.94 -40.28 10.98
C ASP A 76 27.06 -38.95 10.22
N PHE A 77 26.75 -37.85 10.91
CA PHE A 77 26.71 -36.52 10.29
C PHE A 77 27.07 -35.39 11.27
N GLY A 78 27.21 -34.20 10.72
CA GLY A 78 27.34 -32.94 11.43
C GLY A 78 26.29 -31.91 11.00
N ILE A 79 26.01 -30.93 11.86
CA ILE A 79 25.13 -29.81 11.55
C ILE A 79 25.69 -28.52 12.17
N THR A 80 25.80 -27.46 11.36
CA THR A 80 26.08 -26.10 11.83
C THR A 80 24.78 -25.35 11.99
N LEU A 81 24.47 -24.95 13.22
CA LEU A 81 23.19 -24.36 13.64
C LEU A 81 23.28 -22.84 13.79
N LEU A 82 24.44 -22.37 14.26
CA LEU A 82 24.85 -20.97 14.20
C LEU A 82 26.26 -20.93 13.60
N GLY A 83 26.45 -20.21 12.51
CA GLY A 83 27.73 -20.00 11.85
C GLY A 83 28.35 -18.66 12.22
N GLY A 84 29.68 -18.60 12.14
CA GLY A 84 30.47 -17.48 12.63
C GLY A 84 30.03 -16.11 12.13
N GLY A 85 30.25 -15.11 12.97
CA GLY A 85 29.63 -13.79 12.87
C GLY A 85 28.53 -13.54 13.91
N GLN A 86 28.26 -14.47 14.84
CA GLN A 86 27.30 -14.26 15.93
C GLN A 86 27.87 -13.51 17.15
N ALA A 87 29.18 -13.25 17.18
CA ALA A 87 29.80 -12.49 18.26
C ALA A 87 29.05 -11.17 18.58
N ASN A 88 28.65 -11.01 19.84
CA ASN A 88 27.86 -9.90 20.42
C ASN A 88 26.37 -9.85 20.05
N VAL A 89 25.79 -10.86 19.40
CA VAL A 89 24.34 -10.95 19.18
C VAL A 89 23.63 -11.36 20.48
N GLN A 90 22.61 -10.61 20.89
CA GLN A 90 21.96 -10.78 22.19
C GLN A 90 21.00 -11.98 22.23
N GLY A 91 21.06 -12.73 23.34
CA GLY A 91 20.08 -13.76 23.67
C GLY A 91 20.13 -15.02 22.80
N ILE A 92 21.27 -15.31 22.18
CA ILE A 92 21.61 -16.62 21.60
C ILE A 92 22.27 -17.56 22.63
N GLY A 93 22.86 -17.04 23.71
CA GLY A 93 23.38 -17.85 24.81
C GLY A 93 22.28 -18.53 25.63
N GLY A 94 22.59 -19.69 26.20
CA GLY A 94 21.72 -20.43 27.10
C GLY A 94 21.64 -21.93 26.81
N THR A 95 20.66 -22.61 27.40
CA THR A 95 20.46 -24.06 27.21
C THR A 95 19.46 -24.33 26.09
N TYR A 96 19.95 -24.83 24.96
CA TYR A 96 19.16 -25.34 23.85
C TYR A 96 18.62 -26.73 24.16
N LYS A 97 17.40 -27.02 23.70
CA LYS A 97 16.77 -28.35 23.84
C LYS A 97 16.82 -29.07 22.49
N VAL A 98 17.58 -30.17 22.44
CA VAL A 98 17.74 -31.00 21.25
C VAL A 98 16.86 -32.23 21.40
N ILE A 99 16.03 -32.49 20.39
CA ILE A 99 15.07 -33.62 20.37
C ILE A 99 15.13 -34.26 18.98
N PHE A 100 15.23 -35.58 18.90
CA PHE A 100 15.15 -36.31 17.63
C PHE A 100 14.61 -37.72 17.82
N ASN A 101 14.05 -38.30 16.77
CA ASN A 101 13.79 -39.73 16.69
C ASN A 101 15.05 -40.50 16.26
N GLY A 102 15.23 -41.70 16.83
CA GLY A 102 16.42 -42.50 16.66
C GLY A 102 17.42 -42.34 17.81
N ARG A 103 18.64 -42.85 17.64
CA ARG A 103 19.61 -43.00 18.72
C ARG A 103 21.03 -42.70 18.22
N ALA A 104 21.61 -41.62 18.72
CA ALA A 104 22.96 -41.19 18.38
C ALA A 104 23.69 -40.65 19.62
N THR A 105 25.00 -40.84 19.68
CA THR A 105 25.87 -40.09 20.60
C THR A 105 26.12 -38.73 19.98
N VAL A 106 25.75 -37.66 20.69
CA VAL A 106 25.87 -36.28 20.21
C VAL A 106 27.00 -35.57 20.95
N THR A 107 27.88 -34.92 20.21
CA THR A 107 29.00 -34.13 20.75
C THR A 107 29.03 -32.75 20.11
N SER A 108 29.61 -31.78 20.80
CA SER A 108 29.84 -30.46 20.21
C SER A 108 30.90 -30.53 19.11
N ALA A 109 30.71 -29.74 18.06
CA ALA A 109 31.67 -29.56 16.98
C ALA A 109 32.40 -28.21 17.04
N ALA A 110 31.88 -27.26 17.81
CA ALA A 110 32.38 -25.90 17.97
C ALA A 110 32.19 -25.46 19.43
N LEU A 111 31.58 -24.30 19.68
CA LEU A 111 31.26 -23.87 21.04
C LEU A 111 29.99 -24.55 21.56
N GLY A 112 29.92 -24.68 22.87
CA GLY A 112 28.80 -25.24 23.61
C GLY A 112 29.05 -26.66 24.14
N THR A 113 28.35 -27.02 25.22
CA THR A 113 28.55 -28.27 25.97
C THR A 113 27.29 -29.11 25.95
N VAL A 114 27.40 -30.37 25.52
CA VAL A 114 26.29 -31.36 25.56
C VAL A 114 26.13 -31.90 26.98
N ALA A 115 24.89 -31.95 27.46
CA ALA A 115 24.51 -32.48 28.78
C ALA A 115 23.16 -33.21 28.74
N ASN A 116 22.80 -33.88 29.84
CA ASN A 116 21.47 -34.44 30.09
C ASN A 116 20.92 -35.37 28.99
N ALA A 117 21.81 -36.09 28.30
CA ALA A 117 21.44 -36.97 27.20
C ALA A 117 20.66 -38.21 27.67
N THR A 118 19.48 -38.42 27.10
CA THR A 118 18.55 -39.51 27.40
C THR A 118 17.96 -40.10 26.12
N TYR A 119 17.54 -41.36 26.17
CA TYR A 119 16.87 -42.04 25.08
C TYR A 119 15.69 -42.85 25.64
N ASP A 120 14.50 -42.57 25.13
CA ASP A 120 13.29 -43.34 25.40
C ASP A 120 13.06 -44.35 24.26
N ALA A 121 13.15 -45.63 24.60
CA ALA A 121 12.96 -46.73 23.65
C ALA A 121 11.49 -46.93 23.25
N ALA A 122 10.51 -46.52 24.08
CA ALA A 122 9.09 -46.69 23.79
C ALA A 122 8.61 -45.70 22.73
N THR A 123 9.15 -44.48 22.73
CA THR A 123 8.85 -43.44 21.74
C THR A 123 9.95 -43.26 20.68
N ASN A 124 10.98 -44.11 20.70
CA ASN A 124 12.22 -43.99 19.90
C ASN A 124 12.72 -42.53 19.83
N THR A 125 12.81 -41.86 20.97
CA THR A 125 13.11 -40.42 21.05
C THR A 125 14.32 -40.17 21.95
N SER A 126 15.34 -39.52 21.39
CA SER A 126 16.47 -38.96 22.13
C SER A 126 16.22 -37.51 22.51
N ARG A 127 16.67 -37.13 23.71
CA ARG A 127 16.62 -35.77 24.24
C ARG A 127 17.93 -35.41 24.91
N LEU A 128 18.43 -34.21 24.69
CA LEU A 128 19.64 -33.69 25.34
C LEU A 128 19.64 -32.16 25.39
N ASP A 129 20.49 -31.63 26.25
CA ASP A 129 20.73 -30.20 26.42
C ASP A 129 22.04 -29.80 25.75
N VAL A 130 22.07 -28.60 25.14
CA VAL A 130 23.32 -27.97 24.69
C VAL A 130 23.43 -26.59 25.32
N VAL A 131 24.39 -26.40 26.21
CA VAL A 131 24.65 -25.11 26.87
C VAL A 131 25.60 -24.31 25.99
N PHE A 132 25.12 -23.23 25.38
CA PHE A 132 25.88 -22.33 24.51
C PHE A 132 26.25 -21.03 25.27
N PRO A 133 27.50 -20.54 25.19
CA PRO A 133 27.90 -19.31 25.88
C PRO A 133 27.26 -18.05 25.27
N ALA A 134 27.16 -16.98 26.06
CA ALA A 134 26.47 -15.74 25.66
C ALA A 134 27.23 -14.92 24.60
N ASP A 135 28.55 -15.06 24.55
CA ASP A 135 29.48 -14.51 23.57
C ASP A 135 29.84 -15.52 22.46
N GLY A 136 29.11 -16.63 22.37
CA GLY A 136 29.40 -17.72 21.44
C GLY A 136 29.19 -17.35 19.97
N ASP A 137 30.21 -17.58 19.15
CA ASP A 137 30.19 -17.21 17.73
C ASP A 137 29.69 -18.34 16.79
N THR A 138 29.98 -19.61 17.10
CA THR A 138 29.61 -20.76 16.25
C THR A 138 29.08 -21.94 17.08
N LEU A 139 27.86 -22.38 16.80
CA LEU A 139 27.23 -23.59 17.35
C LEU A 139 27.11 -24.66 16.27
N ALA A 140 27.78 -25.78 16.47
CA ALA A 140 27.68 -26.95 15.60
C ALA A 140 27.74 -28.24 16.41
N LEU A 141 27.10 -29.29 15.93
CA LEU A 141 26.97 -30.59 16.60
C LEU A 141 27.39 -31.74 15.66
N ARG A 142 27.93 -32.81 16.23
CA ARG A 142 28.19 -34.09 15.57
C ARG A 142 27.24 -35.16 16.13
N PHE A 143 26.76 -36.05 15.26
CA PHE A 143 25.88 -37.15 15.59
C PHE A 143 26.52 -38.46 15.12
N ALA A 144 27.01 -39.27 16.06
CA ALA A 144 27.44 -40.65 15.80
C ALA A 144 26.23 -41.57 15.99
N VAL A 145 25.64 -42.04 14.90
CA VAL A 145 24.46 -42.90 14.90
C VAL A 145 24.82 -44.24 15.55
N THR A 146 24.02 -44.69 16.51
CA THR A 146 24.28 -45.95 17.20
C THR A 146 24.09 -47.10 16.21
N ALA A 147 25.12 -47.90 15.98
CA ALA A 147 25.03 -49.10 15.14
C ALA A 147 23.90 -50.02 15.61
N GLY A 148 23.06 -50.50 14.68
CA GLY A 148 21.87 -51.28 15.01
C GLY A 148 20.77 -51.17 13.94
N PRO A 149 19.48 -51.30 14.30
CA PRO A 149 18.38 -51.24 13.35
C PRO A 149 18.25 -49.87 12.68
N ALA A 150 17.63 -49.82 11.50
CA ALA A 150 17.41 -48.59 10.73
C ALA A 150 16.63 -47.50 11.52
N THR A 151 15.86 -47.90 12.54
CA THR A 151 15.17 -46.98 13.47
C THR A 151 16.12 -46.13 14.31
N ASN A 152 17.42 -46.47 14.40
CA ASN A 152 18.42 -45.66 15.08
C ASN A 152 18.81 -44.40 14.28
N ALA A 153 18.58 -44.36 12.96
CA ALA A 153 18.89 -43.21 12.13
C ALA A 153 18.17 -41.95 12.63
N VAL A 154 18.86 -40.81 12.62
CA VAL A 154 18.33 -39.56 13.18
C VAL A 154 17.27 -38.98 12.26
N LYS A 155 16.05 -38.89 12.76
CA LYS A 155 14.88 -38.31 12.09
C LYS A 155 14.24 -37.25 13.01
N ASN A 156 13.47 -36.33 12.46
CA ASN A 156 12.73 -35.30 13.20
C ASN A 156 13.58 -34.51 14.21
N LEU A 157 14.84 -34.22 13.87
CA LEU A 157 15.73 -33.40 14.67
C LEU A 157 15.18 -31.98 14.77
N ARG A 158 15.05 -31.50 16.01
CA ARG A 158 14.73 -30.12 16.38
C ARG A 158 15.77 -29.62 17.37
N VAL A 159 16.22 -28.38 17.23
CA VAL A 159 17.14 -27.72 18.17
C VAL A 159 16.53 -26.41 18.61
N ILE A 160 15.78 -26.48 19.72
CA ILE A 160 14.94 -25.41 20.22
C ILE A 160 15.76 -24.43 21.06
N ARG A 161 15.64 -23.14 20.75
CA ARG A 161 16.30 -22.03 21.46
C ARG A 161 16.00 -22.00 22.96
N PRO A 162 16.90 -21.43 23.78
CA PRO A 162 16.64 -21.20 25.20
C PRO A 162 15.37 -20.37 25.42
N GLY A 163 14.58 -20.72 26.46
CA GLY A 163 13.39 -19.98 26.86
C GLY A 163 12.08 -20.36 26.17
N PHE A 164 12.08 -21.33 25.24
CA PHE A 164 10.88 -21.83 24.57
C PHE A 164 10.48 -23.23 25.07
N ASP A 165 9.18 -23.54 25.03
CA ASP A 165 8.71 -24.91 25.23
C ASP A 165 9.16 -25.80 24.06
N ALA A 166 9.89 -26.87 24.35
CA ALA A 166 10.37 -27.82 23.36
C ALA A 166 9.32 -28.91 23.01
N GLY A 167 8.21 -28.97 23.75
CA GLY A 167 7.01 -29.69 23.34
C GLY A 167 6.36 -29.02 22.12
N ASN A 168 5.84 -27.81 22.33
CA ASN A 168 5.12 -27.00 21.35
C ASN A 168 5.77 -25.61 21.14
N PRO A 169 6.95 -25.53 20.50
CA PRO A 169 7.60 -24.24 20.23
C PRO A 169 6.83 -23.45 19.15
N PRO A 170 6.72 -22.12 19.28
CA PRO A 170 6.30 -21.28 18.15
C PRO A 170 7.33 -21.35 17.03
N ILE A 171 6.92 -21.04 15.79
CA ILE A 171 7.80 -21.17 14.62
C ILE A 171 8.90 -20.09 14.64
N TYR A 172 8.49 -18.84 14.83
CA TYR A 172 9.36 -17.66 14.77
C TYR A 172 9.67 -17.11 16.17
N THR A 173 10.83 -16.45 16.31
CA THR A 173 11.17 -15.76 17.55
C THR A 173 10.32 -14.49 17.71
N PRO A 174 9.77 -14.18 18.91
CA PRO A 174 8.89 -13.03 19.10
C PRO A 174 9.53 -11.68 18.74
N ALA A 175 10.85 -11.54 18.97
CA ALA A 175 11.59 -10.32 18.64
C ALA A 175 11.62 -10.08 17.11
N TRP A 176 11.97 -11.11 16.34
CA TRP A 176 11.98 -11.01 14.88
C TRP A 176 10.57 -10.85 14.30
N GLN A 177 9.59 -11.59 14.83
CA GLN A 177 8.19 -11.46 14.41
C GLN A 177 7.65 -10.03 14.64
N ALA A 178 7.89 -9.45 15.82
CA ALA A 178 7.50 -8.08 16.11
C ALA A 178 8.20 -7.07 15.18
N HIS A 179 9.50 -7.27 14.92
CA HIS A 179 10.31 -6.44 14.04
C HIS A 179 9.78 -6.40 12.60
N VAL A 180 9.50 -7.56 11.99
CA VAL A 180 9.02 -7.62 10.59
C VAL A 180 7.54 -7.24 10.44
N SER A 181 6.75 -7.35 11.51
CA SER A 181 5.32 -7.00 11.49
C SER A 181 5.05 -5.50 11.22
N ARG A 182 6.05 -4.62 11.30
CA ARG A 182 5.86 -3.19 10.99
C ARG A 182 5.75 -2.88 9.49
N PHE A 183 6.31 -3.74 8.64
CA PHE A 183 6.33 -3.55 7.18
C PHE A 183 5.00 -3.97 6.56
N ARG A 184 4.43 -3.17 5.65
CA ARG A 184 3.14 -3.47 5.01
C ARG A 184 3.22 -4.64 4.04
N ILE A 185 4.37 -4.76 3.37
CA ILE A 185 4.75 -5.79 2.40
C ILE A 185 6.08 -6.40 2.84
N LEU A 186 6.20 -7.71 2.76
CA LEU A 186 7.46 -8.44 2.88
C LEU A 186 7.86 -8.99 1.51
N ARG A 187 9.06 -8.61 1.02
CA ARG A 187 9.65 -9.20 -0.19
C ARG A 187 10.57 -10.37 0.19
N PHE A 188 10.55 -11.42 -0.62
CA PHE A 188 11.17 -12.71 -0.31
C PHE A 188 12.32 -13.07 -1.27
N MET A 189 13.01 -12.08 -1.84
CA MET A 189 13.99 -12.30 -2.92
C MET A 189 15.16 -13.16 -2.45
N ASP A 190 15.75 -12.83 -1.29
CA ASP A 190 16.83 -13.61 -0.69
C ASP A 190 16.33 -14.91 -0.08
N TRP A 191 15.15 -14.88 0.56
CA TRP A 191 14.47 -16.09 1.04
C TRP A 191 14.33 -17.13 -0.06
N LEU A 192 13.95 -16.73 -1.27
CA LEU A 192 13.80 -17.63 -2.43
C LEU A 192 15.13 -18.04 -3.08
N SER A 193 16.28 -17.51 -2.62
CA SER A 193 17.57 -17.65 -3.29
C SER A 193 17.52 -17.25 -4.78
N THR A 194 16.82 -16.14 -5.07
CA THR A 194 16.46 -15.73 -6.44
C THR A 194 17.69 -15.51 -7.33
N ASN A 195 18.75 -14.91 -6.76
CA ASN A 195 19.99 -14.60 -7.46
C ASN A 195 20.95 -15.80 -7.61
N ASP A 196 20.64 -16.96 -7.01
CA ASP A 196 21.51 -18.14 -6.98
C ASP A 196 20.71 -19.42 -7.26
N LYS A 197 20.23 -20.13 -6.23
CA LYS A 197 19.72 -21.51 -6.37
C LYS A 197 18.41 -21.61 -7.16
N ALA A 198 17.59 -20.56 -7.14
CA ALA A 198 16.35 -20.51 -7.92
C ALA A 198 16.58 -20.64 -9.43
N ASN A 199 17.77 -20.29 -9.94
CA ASN A 199 18.09 -20.32 -11.37
C ASN A 199 18.09 -21.73 -11.99
N ALA A 200 18.12 -22.78 -11.17
CA ALA A 200 18.01 -24.17 -11.61
C ALA A 200 16.57 -24.69 -11.70
N ILE A 201 15.57 -23.98 -11.17
CA ILE A 201 14.18 -24.46 -11.05
C ILE A 201 13.43 -24.28 -12.37
N VAL A 202 12.88 -25.37 -12.93
CA VAL A 202 12.14 -25.36 -14.21
C VAL A 202 10.69 -25.81 -14.04
N THR A 203 10.47 -26.94 -13.37
CA THR A 203 9.17 -27.60 -13.18
C THR A 203 8.74 -27.56 -11.72
N TRP A 204 7.44 -27.73 -11.41
CA TRP A 204 6.97 -27.75 -10.02
C TRP A 204 7.66 -28.81 -9.17
N ALA A 205 8.05 -29.94 -9.79
CA ALA A 205 8.82 -30.98 -9.14
C ALA A 205 10.17 -30.47 -8.60
N ASP A 206 10.79 -29.47 -9.23
CA ASP A 206 12.13 -28.96 -8.86
C ASP A 206 12.14 -28.08 -7.61
N ARG A 207 10.98 -27.63 -7.13
CA ARG A 207 10.86 -26.70 -6.00
C ARG A 207 11.46 -27.27 -4.69
N PRO A 208 11.86 -26.41 -3.73
CA PRO A 208 12.09 -26.82 -2.35
C PRO A 208 10.82 -27.45 -1.73
N THR A 209 10.99 -28.61 -1.09
CA THR A 209 9.96 -29.32 -0.29
C THR A 209 10.61 -29.92 0.96
N LEU A 210 9.82 -30.27 1.98
CA LEU A 210 10.33 -30.86 3.23
C LEU A 210 11.03 -32.21 3.02
N GLU A 211 10.59 -32.96 2.02
CA GLU A 211 11.14 -34.26 1.63
C GLU A 211 12.49 -34.10 0.92
N LYS A 212 12.62 -33.07 0.09
CA LYS A 212 13.87 -32.76 -0.62
C LYS A 212 14.92 -32.11 0.28
N LYS A 213 14.52 -31.12 1.08
CA LYS A 213 15.41 -30.31 1.93
C LYS A 213 14.68 -29.88 3.20
N ARG A 214 15.33 -30.06 4.35
CA ARG A 214 14.76 -29.77 5.69
C ARG A 214 15.20 -28.45 6.30
N THR A 215 16.13 -27.79 5.63
CA THR A 215 16.70 -26.51 6.02
C THR A 215 16.44 -25.53 4.88
N GLU A 216 16.14 -24.28 5.18
CA GLU A 216 15.74 -23.29 4.17
C GLU A 216 16.98 -22.66 3.46
N ALA A 217 18.20 -23.17 3.71
CA ALA A 217 19.48 -22.69 3.17
C ALA A 217 19.67 -22.84 1.64
N ASN A 218 18.67 -23.37 0.93
CA ASN A 218 18.66 -23.54 -0.53
C ASN A 218 17.55 -22.74 -1.22
N GLY A 219 16.95 -21.79 -0.52
CA GLY A 219 15.71 -21.16 -0.90
C GLY A 219 14.55 -21.73 -0.08
N ALA A 220 13.78 -20.83 0.50
CA ALA A 220 12.62 -21.11 1.33
C ALA A 220 11.52 -21.81 0.52
N ARG A 221 10.85 -22.76 1.16
CA ARG A 221 9.63 -23.38 0.62
C ARG A 221 8.52 -22.33 0.52
N TRP A 222 7.69 -22.40 -0.53
CA TRP A 222 6.51 -21.54 -0.68
C TRP A 222 5.56 -21.63 0.52
N GLU A 223 5.45 -22.81 1.12
CA GLU A 223 4.70 -23.05 2.34
C GLU A 223 5.24 -22.24 3.52
N ALA A 224 6.56 -22.04 3.64
CA ALA A 224 7.17 -21.23 4.71
C ALA A 224 6.93 -19.72 4.52
N ILE A 225 6.80 -19.27 3.27
CA ILE A 225 6.43 -17.89 2.93
C ILE A 225 4.97 -17.62 3.33
N VAL A 226 4.06 -18.57 3.03
CA VAL A 226 2.65 -18.49 3.46
C VAL A 226 2.52 -18.60 4.99
N GLU A 227 3.26 -19.52 5.63
CA GLU A 227 3.36 -19.68 7.08
C GLU A 227 3.72 -18.35 7.77
N LEU A 228 4.73 -17.62 7.26
CA LEU A 228 5.06 -16.29 7.74
C LEU A 228 3.93 -15.27 7.48
N ALA A 229 3.51 -15.13 6.22
CA ALA A 229 2.57 -14.10 5.79
C ALA A 229 1.25 -14.15 6.56
N ASN A 230 0.72 -15.35 6.78
CA ASN A 230 -0.46 -15.58 7.60
C ASN A 230 -0.21 -15.29 9.09
N THR A 231 0.99 -15.58 9.61
CA THR A 231 1.38 -15.36 11.02
C THR A 231 1.53 -13.87 11.36
N VAL A 232 2.08 -13.05 10.46
CA VAL A 232 2.23 -11.59 10.67
C VAL A 232 1.12 -10.74 10.01
N ASN A 233 0.25 -11.38 9.23
CA ASN A 233 -0.82 -10.74 8.47
C ASN A 233 -0.29 -9.60 7.56
N ARG A 234 0.69 -9.91 6.69
CA ARG A 234 1.31 -8.94 5.75
C ARG A 234 1.31 -9.43 4.30
N ASP A 235 1.26 -8.48 3.38
CA ASP A 235 1.28 -8.77 1.94
C ASP A 235 2.64 -9.34 1.55
N ILE A 236 2.67 -10.21 0.54
CA ILE A 236 3.90 -10.87 0.08
C ILE A 236 4.35 -10.33 -1.27
N TRP A 237 5.64 -10.18 -1.48
CA TRP A 237 6.26 -9.92 -2.78
C TRP A 237 7.24 -11.04 -3.10
N LEU A 238 6.98 -11.76 -4.20
CA LEU A 238 7.70 -12.97 -4.55
C LEU A 238 8.21 -12.97 -5.99
N ASN A 239 9.38 -13.59 -6.16
CA ASN A 239 10.12 -13.66 -7.41
C ASN A 239 9.91 -15.06 -8.03
N VAL A 240 9.27 -15.12 -9.19
CA VAL A 240 9.08 -16.37 -9.94
C VAL A 240 10.43 -16.76 -10.57
N PRO A 241 10.93 -18.01 -10.40
CA PRO A 241 12.22 -18.42 -10.96
C PRO A 241 12.33 -18.18 -12.47
N VAL A 242 13.50 -17.74 -12.94
CA VAL A 242 13.68 -17.27 -14.34
C VAL A 242 13.39 -18.35 -15.40
N ARG A 243 13.57 -19.63 -15.05
CA ARG A 243 13.29 -20.79 -15.92
C ARG A 243 11.94 -21.46 -15.65
N ALA A 244 11.12 -20.96 -14.72
CA ALA A 244 9.85 -21.57 -14.36
C ALA A 244 8.90 -21.68 -15.56
N ASN A 245 8.50 -22.92 -15.88
CA ASN A 245 7.52 -23.21 -16.90
C ASN A 245 6.08 -22.88 -16.42
N ASP A 246 5.11 -22.97 -17.33
CA ASP A 246 3.72 -22.60 -17.02
C ASP A 246 3.05 -23.56 -16.02
N GLU A 247 3.57 -24.77 -15.85
CA GLU A 247 3.11 -25.74 -14.86
C GLU A 247 3.53 -25.34 -13.45
N TYR A 248 4.80 -24.95 -13.27
CA TYR A 248 5.31 -24.35 -12.04
C TYR A 248 4.48 -23.13 -11.63
N VAL A 249 4.29 -22.18 -12.56
CA VAL A 249 3.57 -20.93 -12.26
C VAL A 249 2.11 -21.19 -11.89
N ARG A 250 1.44 -22.15 -12.56
CA ARG A 250 0.05 -22.52 -12.25
C ARG A 250 -0.08 -23.19 -10.88
N ASN A 251 0.86 -24.07 -10.53
CA ASN A 251 0.85 -24.72 -9.22
C ASN A 251 1.22 -23.75 -8.09
N LEU A 252 2.14 -22.81 -8.32
CA LEU A 252 2.43 -21.69 -7.41
C LEU A 252 1.18 -20.83 -7.18
N ALA A 253 0.52 -20.39 -8.26
CA ALA A 253 -0.71 -19.61 -8.16
C ALA A 253 -1.81 -20.35 -7.40
N THR A 254 -1.91 -21.67 -7.58
CA THR A 254 -2.89 -22.54 -6.90
C THR A 254 -2.58 -22.64 -5.40
N LEU A 255 -1.33 -22.96 -5.05
CA LEU A 255 -0.90 -23.03 -3.64
C LEU A 255 -1.18 -21.72 -2.90
N LEU A 256 -0.80 -20.58 -3.50
CA LEU A 256 -1.03 -19.27 -2.89
C LEU A 256 -2.52 -18.94 -2.73
N ARG A 257 -3.37 -19.29 -3.71
CA ARG A 257 -4.82 -19.07 -3.63
C ARG A 257 -5.44 -19.86 -2.47
N ASP A 258 -5.01 -21.10 -2.30
CA ASP A 258 -5.66 -22.05 -1.41
C ASP A 258 -5.14 -21.97 0.05
N SER A 259 -4.00 -21.31 0.28
CA SER A 259 -3.33 -21.27 1.59
C SER A 259 -3.02 -19.87 2.14
N LEU A 260 -2.96 -18.83 1.30
CA LEU A 260 -2.74 -17.46 1.79
C LEU A 260 -4.06 -16.86 2.32
N ASN A 261 -3.97 -16.15 3.45
CA ASN A 261 -5.10 -15.46 4.06
C ASN A 261 -5.80 -14.52 3.04
N PRO A 262 -7.14 -14.62 2.86
CA PRO A 262 -7.88 -13.87 1.84
C PRO A 262 -7.85 -12.33 1.99
N GLY A 263 -7.28 -11.80 3.07
CA GLY A 263 -6.97 -10.36 3.23
C GLY A 263 -5.64 -9.89 2.62
N LEU A 264 -4.67 -10.80 2.34
CA LEU A 264 -3.28 -10.45 2.00
C LEU A 264 -2.98 -10.45 0.51
N ASN A 265 -2.36 -9.39 -0.02
CA ASN A 265 -2.07 -9.28 -1.45
C ASN A 265 -0.77 -10.00 -1.84
N VAL A 266 -0.66 -10.39 -3.12
CA VAL A 266 0.49 -11.07 -3.71
C VAL A 266 1.09 -10.20 -4.80
N TYR A 267 2.27 -9.64 -4.57
CA TYR A 267 3.08 -8.97 -5.58
C TYR A 267 3.93 -10.02 -6.30
N VAL A 268 3.90 -10.02 -7.64
CA VAL A 268 4.55 -11.06 -8.46
C VAL A 268 5.57 -10.42 -9.38
N GLU A 269 6.83 -10.84 -9.25
CA GLU A 269 7.97 -10.37 -10.04
C GLU A 269 8.52 -11.54 -10.87
N TYR A 270 8.95 -11.29 -12.12
CA TYR A 270 9.62 -12.31 -12.92
C TYR A 270 11.13 -12.28 -12.62
N SER A 271 11.58 -13.23 -11.79
CA SER A 271 12.93 -13.29 -11.21
C SER A 271 13.31 -12.00 -10.46
N ASN A 272 14.60 -11.66 -10.38
CA ASN A 272 15.14 -10.43 -9.80
C ASN A 272 16.17 -9.81 -10.77
N GLU A 273 16.18 -8.48 -10.88
CA GLU A 273 17.13 -7.70 -11.69
C GLU A 273 17.47 -8.31 -13.06
N LEU A 274 16.46 -8.54 -13.90
CA LEU A 274 16.61 -9.01 -15.29
C LEU A 274 17.19 -7.96 -16.26
N TRP A 275 18.09 -7.14 -15.73
CA TRP A 275 18.90 -6.12 -16.38
C TRP A 275 20.35 -6.11 -15.90
N ASN A 276 20.65 -6.70 -14.74
CA ASN A 276 21.97 -6.67 -14.14
C ASN A 276 22.83 -7.82 -14.68
N GLY A 277 23.86 -7.47 -15.45
CA GLY A 277 24.79 -8.42 -16.06
C GLY A 277 25.63 -9.26 -15.08
N ALA A 278 25.69 -8.86 -13.79
CA ALA A 278 26.36 -9.64 -12.76
C ALA A 278 25.59 -10.91 -12.35
N PHE A 279 24.27 -10.96 -12.59
CA PHE A 279 23.44 -12.07 -12.15
C PHE A 279 23.12 -13.09 -13.26
N PRO A 280 23.23 -14.42 -13.01
CA PRO A 280 23.01 -15.45 -14.03
C PRO A 280 21.63 -15.40 -14.70
N GLN A 281 20.58 -15.00 -13.97
CA GLN A 281 19.24 -14.89 -14.54
C GLN A 281 19.13 -13.92 -15.72
N PHE A 282 19.95 -12.86 -15.77
CA PHE A 282 19.94 -11.94 -16.91
C PHE A 282 20.41 -12.63 -18.20
N ALA A 283 21.52 -13.38 -18.13
CA ALA A 283 22.00 -14.16 -19.27
C ALA A 283 20.96 -15.21 -19.70
N ILE A 284 20.38 -15.94 -18.74
CA ILE A 284 19.34 -16.94 -19.01
C ILE A 284 18.12 -16.32 -19.73
N GLN A 285 17.59 -15.20 -19.24
CA GLN A 285 16.38 -14.60 -19.81
C GLN A 285 16.65 -13.99 -21.20
N ARG A 286 17.82 -13.38 -21.39
CA ARG A 286 18.29 -12.86 -22.69
C ARG A 286 18.41 -13.96 -23.72
N ASP A 287 19.02 -15.09 -23.37
CA ASP A 287 19.24 -16.19 -24.31
C ASP A 287 17.90 -16.85 -24.70
N LEU A 288 16.94 -16.93 -23.77
CA LEU A 288 15.55 -17.31 -24.07
C LEU A 288 14.84 -16.31 -25.01
N ALA A 289 15.13 -15.01 -24.90
CA ALA A 289 14.58 -13.98 -25.79
C ALA A 289 15.13 -14.07 -27.21
N ILE A 290 16.44 -14.31 -27.34
CA ILE A 290 17.08 -14.52 -28.64
C ILE A 290 16.50 -15.77 -29.31
N ALA A 291 16.38 -16.89 -28.59
CA ALA A 291 15.79 -18.11 -29.11
C ALA A 291 14.34 -17.92 -29.56
N GLU A 292 13.50 -17.22 -28.77
CA GLU A 292 12.11 -16.94 -29.11
C GLU A 292 11.98 -16.05 -30.37
N ALA A 293 12.76 -14.97 -30.46
CA ALA A 293 12.74 -14.02 -31.58
C ALA A 293 13.32 -14.59 -32.88
N GLN A 294 14.23 -15.57 -32.77
CA GLN A 294 14.77 -16.32 -33.91
C GLN A 294 13.84 -17.44 -34.40
N ALA A 295 13.12 -18.09 -33.49
CA ALA A 295 12.17 -19.16 -33.82
C ALA A 295 10.95 -18.67 -34.62
N SER A 296 10.58 -17.39 -34.51
CA SER A 296 9.48 -16.81 -35.30
C SER A 296 9.68 -15.33 -35.61
N THR A 297 9.58 -14.97 -36.89
CA THR A 297 9.49 -13.58 -37.34
C THR A 297 8.21 -12.87 -36.88
N ALA A 298 7.19 -13.62 -36.46
CA ALA A 298 5.96 -13.11 -35.86
C ALA A 298 6.00 -13.03 -34.32
N SER A 299 7.17 -13.22 -33.69
CA SER A 299 7.33 -13.02 -32.24
C SER A 299 6.98 -11.57 -31.85
N PRO A 300 6.17 -11.35 -30.78
CA PRO A 300 5.89 -10.01 -30.26
C PRO A 300 7.15 -9.20 -29.93
N LEU A 301 8.29 -9.85 -29.62
CA LEU A 301 9.56 -9.17 -29.36
C LEU A 301 10.05 -8.34 -30.56
N ARG A 302 9.52 -8.63 -31.76
CA ARG A 302 9.90 -8.05 -33.06
C ARG A 302 8.78 -7.22 -33.71
N TYR A 303 7.79 -6.75 -32.95
CA TYR A 303 6.58 -6.09 -33.49
C TYR A 303 6.85 -4.85 -34.37
N ASP A 304 8.00 -4.20 -34.18
CA ASP A 304 8.49 -3.03 -34.92
C ASP A 304 9.58 -3.38 -35.96
N GLY A 305 9.86 -4.67 -36.14
CA GLY A 305 10.91 -5.18 -37.03
C GLY A 305 12.33 -5.14 -36.46
N THR A 306 12.56 -4.69 -35.23
CA THR A 306 13.91 -4.58 -34.66
C THR A 306 14.69 -5.90 -34.64
N THR A 307 16.00 -5.80 -34.85
CA THR A 307 16.95 -6.93 -34.78
C THR A 307 17.94 -6.84 -33.62
N ASP A 308 17.80 -5.84 -32.74
CA ASP A 308 18.63 -5.74 -31.54
C ASP A 308 18.21 -6.78 -30.47
N THR A 309 19.14 -7.67 -30.15
CA THR A 309 18.96 -8.72 -29.15
C THR A 309 18.83 -8.17 -27.72
N SER A 310 19.37 -6.99 -27.45
CA SER A 310 19.26 -6.31 -26.15
C SER A 310 17.82 -5.83 -25.92
N THR A 311 17.24 -5.18 -26.94
CA THR A 311 15.83 -4.81 -26.99
C THR A 311 14.92 -6.04 -26.83
N TRP A 312 15.18 -7.13 -27.56
CA TRP A 312 14.41 -8.38 -27.39
C TRP A 312 14.45 -8.92 -25.96
N ALA A 313 15.61 -8.86 -25.29
CA ALA A 313 15.76 -9.31 -23.90
C ALA A 313 14.87 -8.53 -22.93
N PHE A 314 14.85 -7.19 -23.00
CA PHE A 314 13.99 -6.40 -22.10
C PHE A 314 12.50 -6.54 -22.44
N ARG A 315 12.15 -6.64 -23.72
CA ARG A 315 10.78 -6.98 -24.15
C ARG A 315 10.35 -8.34 -23.58
N ARG A 316 11.22 -9.35 -23.56
CA ARG A 316 10.84 -10.66 -23.01
C ARG A 316 10.51 -10.62 -21.52
N VAL A 317 11.12 -9.73 -20.73
CA VAL A 317 10.74 -9.54 -19.31
C VAL A 317 9.27 -9.14 -19.19
N GLY A 318 8.84 -8.12 -19.95
CA GLY A 318 7.43 -7.68 -19.99
C GLY A 318 6.49 -8.76 -20.50
N LYS A 319 6.80 -9.38 -21.64
CA LYS A 319 6.01 -10.49 -22.22
C LYS A 319 5.85 -11.65 -21.24
N ARG A 320 6.93 -12.11 -20.60
CA ARG A 320 6.88 -13.26 -19.69
C ARG A 320 6.15 -12.93 -18.40
N LEU A 321 6.27 -11.71 -17.87
CA LEU A 321 5.46 -11.28 -16.74
C LEU A 321 3.96 -11.20 -17.09
N LYS A 322 3.61 -10.81 -18.32
CA LYS A 322 2.23 -10.87 -18.83
C LYS A 322 1.70 -12.30 -18.86
N GLU A 323 2.47 -13.26 -19.39
CA GLU A 323 2.11 -14.68 -19.37
C GLU A 323 1.92 -15.23 -17.94
N ILE A 324 2.79 -14.83 -17.01
CA ILE A 324 2.64 -15.16 -15.58
C ILE A 324 1.33 -14.57 -15.02
N SER A 325 1.03 -13.31 -15.33
CA SER A 325 -0.24 -12.64 -14.95
C SER A 325 -1.47 -13.38 -15.49
N ASP A 326 -1.45 -13.80 -16.76
CA ASP A 326 -2.54 -14.61 -17.36
C ASP A 326 -2.74 -15.93 -16.62
N ILE A 327 -1.65 -16.62 -16.24
CA ILE A 327 -1.73 -17.89 -15.49
C ILE A 327 -2.34 -17.64 -14.10
N PHE A 328 -1.91 -16.61 -13.37
CA PHE A 328 -2.55 -16.23 -12.12
C PHE A 328 -4.03 -15.86 -12.32
N ALA A 329 -4.39 -15.13 -13.37
CA ALA A 329 -5.77 -14.79 -13.71
C ALA A 329 -6.62 -16.04 -14.00
N SER A 330 -6.05 -17.08 -14.60
CA SER A 330 -6.75 -18.37 -14.85
C SER A 330 -7.05 -19.15 -13.56
N VAL A 331 -6.29 -18.91 -12.49
CA VAL A 331 -6.39 -19.63 -11.20
C VAL A 331 -7.19 -18.84 -10.15
N TRP A 332 -7.03 -17.50 -10.13
CA TRP A 332 -7.65 -16.57 -9.17
C TRP A 332 -8.87 -15.83 -9.74
N GLY A 333 -9.09 -15.88 -11.06
CA GLY A 333 -10.07 -15.06 -11.78
C GLY A 333 -9.49 -13.70 -12.19
N ALA A 334 -9.88 -13.20 -13.37
CA ALA A 334 -9.34 -11.96 -13.93
C ALA A 334 -9.51 -10.72 -13.02
N GLY A 335 -10.61 -10.66 -12.25
CA GLY A 335 -10.86 -9.57 -11.29
C GLY A 335 -9.90 -9.54 -10.10
N ALA A 336 -9.11 -10.61 -9.87
CA ALA A 336 -8.04 -10.64 -8.87
C ALA A 336 -6.76 -9.90 -9.32
N ILE A 337 -6.56 -9.69 -10.63
CA ILE A 337 -5.41 -8.95 -11.15
C ILE A 337 -5.53 -7.48 -10.79
N ASN A 338 -4.42 -6.89 -10.34
CA ASN A 338 -4.28 -5.53 -9.82
C ASN A 338 -5.10 -5.20 -8.56
N THR A 339 -5.94 -6.11 -8.07
CA THR A 339 -6.67 -5.99 -6.80
C THR A 339 -5.96 -6.80 -5.70
N ARG A 340 -5.81 -8.11 -5.92
CA ARG A 340 -5.25 -9.12 -5.01
C ARG A 340 -3.87 -9.60 -5.47
N VAL A 341 -3.73 -9.90 -6.75
CA VAL A 341 -2.48 -10.29 -7.43
C VAL A 341 -1.95 -9.08 -8.17
N ARG A 342 -0.71 -8.67 -7.91
CA ARG A 342 -0.12 -7.40 -8.33
C ARG A 342 1.20 -7.64 -9.08
N PRO A 343 1.17 -7.92 -10.38
CA PRO A 343 2.40 -8.13 -11.16
C PRO A 343 3.22 -6.84 -11.23
N VAL A 344 4.52 -6.94 -10.94
CA VAL A 344 5.47 -5.80 -10.93
C VAL A 344 6.54 -6.02 -11.98
N LEU A 345 6.61 -5.12 -12.97
CA LEU A 345 7.65 -5.10 -13.99
C LEU A 345 8.89 -4.38 -13.45
N ALA A 346 9.80 -5.14 -12.85
CA ALA A 346 11.06 -4.61 -12.33
C ALA A 346 12.07 -4.27 -13.45
N GLY A 347 12.79 -3.17 -13.26
CA GLY A 347 13.93 -2.74 -14.08
C GLY A 347 14.92 -1.89 -13.26
N GLN A 348 15.64 -0.97 -13.88
CA GLN A 348 16.65 -0.16 -13.18
C GLN A 348 16.17 1.29 -13.00
N MET A 349 16.19 1.83 -11.77
CA MET A 349 15.76 3.21 -11.53
C MET A 349 16.64 4.22 -12.30
N ALA A 350 17.92 3.92 -12.49
CA ALA A 350 18.84 4.75 -13.30
C ALA A 350 18.64 4.63 -14.83
N ASN A 351 17.81 3.69 -15.31
CA ASN A 351 17.63 3.43 -16.74
C ASN A 351 16.19 2.97 -17.09
N ASN A 352 15.33 3.94 -17.41
CA ASN A 352 13.93 3.71 -17.76
C ASN A 352 13.72 2.82 -19.02
N PHE A 353 14.72 2.64 -19.89
CA PHE A 353 14.60 1.84 -21.12
C PHE A 353 14.16 0.40 -20.85
N ILE A 354 14.63 -0.18 -19.74
CA ILE A 354 14.36 -1.57 -19.34
C ILE A 354 12.86 -1.80 -19.13
N VAL A 355 12.23 -0.97 -18.28
CA VAL A 355 10.78 -1.04 -18.03
C VAL A 355 9.98 -0.52 -19.24
N GLY A 356 10.51 0.47 -19.97
CA GLY A 356 9.92 0.99 -21.21
C GLY A 356 9.70 -0.10 -22.24
N GLN A 357 10.73 -0.90 -22.56
CA GLN A 357 10.61 -2.01 -23.51
C GLN A 357 9.64 -3.12 -23.03
N GLY A 358 9.60 -3.39 -21.73
CA GLY A 358 8.63 -4.34 -21.17
C GLY A 358 7.18 -3.85 -21.20
N LEU A 359 6.95 -2.52 -21.12
CA LEU A 359 5.63 -1.90 -21.29
C LEU A 359 5.21 -1.85 -22.78
N GLU A 360 6.12 -1.42 -23.66
CA GLU A 360 5.87 -1.22 -25.09
C GLU A 360 5.52 -2.53 -25.82
N VAL A 361 6.20 -3.63 -25.50
CA VAL A 361 5.86 -4.94 -26.11
C VAL A 361 4.48 -5.43 -25.68
N VAL A 362 4.00 -5.09 -24.48
CA VAL A 362 2.66 -5.49 -24.02
C VAL A 362 1.60 -4.59 -24.66
N ASP A 363 1.83 -3.27 -24.69
CA ASP A 363 0.91 -2.29 -25.28
C ASP A 363 0.81 -2.44 -26.82
N ALA A 364 1.94 -2.35 -27.53
CA ALA A 364 1.98 -2.39 -28.99
C ALA A 364 2.21 -3.80 -29.55
N GLY A 365 3.18 -4.54 -29.02
CA GLY A 365 3.56 -5.86 -29.55
C GLY A 365 2.55 -6.98 -29.27
N MET A 366 1.74 -6.83 -28.23
CA MET A 366 0.70 -7.79 -27.82
C MET A 366 -0.71 -7.16 -27.75
N ASN A 367 -0.86 -5.91 -28.21
CA ASN A 367 -2.14 -5.17 -28.25
C ASN A 367 -2.93 -5.24 -26.92
N THR A 368 -2.24 -5.14 -25.79
CA THR A 368 -2.80 -5.33 -24.45
C THR A 368 -2.44 -4.15 -23.57
N ARG A 369 -3.42 -3.42 -23.03
CA ARG A 369 -3.15 -2.24 -22.18
C ARG A 369 -2.33 -2.63 -20.93
N PRO A 370 -1.12 -2.09 -20.69
CA PRO A 370 -0.28 -2.56 -19.58
C PRO A 370 -0.93 -2.46 -18.19
N SER A 371 -1.78 -1.45 -17.94
CA SER A 371 -2.52 -1.31 -16.68
C SER A 371 -3.65 -2.33 -16.46
N SER A 372 -3.96 -3.20 -17.43
CA SER A 372 -4.81 -4.38 -17.21
C SER A 372 -4.02 -5.64 -16.83
N VAL A 373 -2.68 -5.58 -16.86
CA VAL A 373 -1.78 -6.73 -16.64
C VAL A 373 -0.86 -6.48 -15.46
N PHE A 374 -0.24 -5.31 -15.41
CA PHE A 374 0.74 -4.91 -14.42
C PHE A 374 0.10 -3.96 -13.41
N TYR A 375 0.43 -4.15 -12.14
CA TYR A 375 0.10 -3.20 -11.08
C TYR A 375 1.09 -2.04 -11.09
N ALA A 376 2.37 -2.36 -11.31
CA ALA A 376 3.46 -1.39 -11.22
C ALA A 376 4.63 -1.68 -12.15
N ILE A 377 5.45 -0.65 -12.38
CA ILE A 377 6.87 -0.79 -12.70
C ILE A 377 7.71 -0.65 -11.42
N GLY A 378 8.88 -1.28 -11.39
CA GLY A 378 9.79 -1.28 -10.24
C GLY A 378 11.20 -0.79 -10.58
N GLY A 379 11.85 -0.09 -9.65
CA GLY A 379 13.28 0.29 -9.73
C GLY A 379 13.99 0.20 -8.38
N ALA A 380 15.32 0.25 -8.36
CA ALA A 380 16.14 0.25 -7.14
C ALA A 380 16.77 1.63 -6.85
N PRO A 381 16.17 2.48 -5.99
CA PRO A 381 16.75 3.72 -5.49
C PRO A 381 17.76 3.50 -4.34
N TYR A 382 19.02 3.26 -4.67
CA TYR A 382 20.13 3.31 -3.70
C TYR A 382 20.79 4.69 -3.64
N LEU A 383 21.23 5.09 -2.45
CA LEU A 383 22.24 6.13 -2.27
C LEU A 383 23.61 5.48 -2.11
N PHE A 384 24.57 6.00 -2.87
CA PHE A 384 25.98 5.61 -2.76
C PHE A 384 26.72 6.62 -1.86
N PRO A 385 27.73 6.19 -1.09
CA PRO A 385 28.50 7.01 -0.13
C PRO A 385 29.50 7.98 -0.78
N SER A 386 29.16 8.53 -1.95
CA SER A 386 29.98 9.48 -2.68
C SER A 386 29.24 10.79 -2.97
N ALA A 387 29.98 11.90 -2.97
CA ALA A 387 29.49 13.18 -3.48
C ALA A 387 29.54 13.27 -5.03
N THR A 388 30.21 12.32 -5.68
CA THR A 388 30.18 12.12 -7.14
C THR A 388 29.20 11.00 -7.51
N ASN A 389 28.85 10.88 -8.78
CA ASN A 389 28.05 9.78 -9.32
C ASN A 389 28.85 8.47 -9.52
N ASP A 390 29.89 8.26 -8.73
CA ASP A 390 30.77 7.10 -8.76
C ASP A 390 30.47 6.21 -7.55
N SER A 391 29.98 4.99 -7.82
CA SER A 391 29.63 3.99 -6.80
C SER A 391 30.85 3.24 -6.23
N GLN A 392 32.08 3.67 -6.56
CA GLN A 392 33.33 3.13 -6.01
C GLN A 392 34.23 4.19 -5.35
N ALA A 393 33.78 5.45 -5.24
CA ALA A 393 34.64 6.51 -4.69
C ALA A 393 35.01 6.30 -3.21
N ASP A 394 34.17 5.58 -2.45
CA ASP A 394 34.42 5.15 -1.08
C ASP A 394 35.35 3.92 -0.98
N GLU A 395 35.72 3.31 -2.11
CA GLU A 395 36.80 2.30 -2.18
C GLU A 395 38.19 2.93 -2.30
N ALA A 396 38.31 4.26 -2.33
CA ALA A 396 39.60 4.94 -2.21
C ALA A 396 40.18 4.74 -0.78
N ALA A 397 41.42 4.29 -0.66
CA ALA A 397 42.03 3.99 0.64
C ALA A 397 42.08 5.23 1.56
N GLY A 398 41.61 5.08 2.80
CA GLY A 398 41.62 6.15 3.81
C GLY A 398 40.37 7.03 3.85
N PHE A 399 39.29 6.64 3.17
CA PHE A 399 38.01 7.36 3.16
C PHE A 399 37.34 7.31 4.56
N GLY A 400 37.12 8.48 5.15
CA GLY A 400 36.66 8.63 6.53
C GLY A 400 35.13 8.73 6.69
N VAL A 401 34.66 8.54 7.93
CA VAL A 401 33.24 8.59 8.33
C VAL A 401 32.54 9.88 7.84
N GLU A 402 33.17 11.04 8.02
CA GLU A 402 32.62 12.32 7.58
C GLU A 402 32.45 12.41 6.06
N GLN A 403 33.37 11.81 5.28
CA GLN A 403 33.29 11.83 3.81
C GLN A 403 32.14 10.93 3.32
N ILE A 404 31.96 9.76 3.97
CA ILE A 404 30.85 8.84 3.69
C ILE A 404 29.50 9.51 3.99
N ILE A 405 29.37 10.17 5.14
CA ILE A 405 28.12 10.86 5.52
C ILE A 405 27.86 12.06 4.61
N ALA A 406 28.88 12.84 4.26
CA ALA A 406 28.76 13.92 3.29
C ALA A 406 28.36 13.40 1.89
N GLY A 407 28.90 12.25 1.47
CA GLY A 407 28.51 11.57 0.23
C GLY A 407 27.05 11.13 0.24
N LEU A 408 26.61 10.41 1.27
CA LEU A 408 25.21 9.99 1.43
C LEU A 408 24.24 11.20 1.49
N GLN A 409 24.63 12.28 2.18
CA GLN A 409 23.84 13.52 2.23
C GLN A 409 23.79 14.22 0.87
N ALA A 410 24.90 14.25 0.13
CA ALA A 410 24.95 14.78 -1.23
C ALA A 410 24.11 13.93 -2.19
N ALA A 411 24.18 12.60 -2.10
CA ALA A 411 23.35 11.68 -2.87
C ALA A 411 21.85 11.88 -2.57
N ALA A 412 21.46 12.06 -1.30
CA ALA A 412 20.09 12.39 -0.91
C ALA A 412 19.66 13.78 -1.41
N ASN A 413 20.54 14.79 -1.41
CA ASN A 413 20.22 16.13 -1.93
C ASN A 413 20.17 16.16 -3.47
N ASN A 414 20.95 15.30 -4.10
CA ASN A 414 20.95 14.99 -5.52
C ASN A 414 19.90 13.93 -5.88
N ALA A 415 19.07 13.50 -4.93
CA ALA A 415 17.80 12.83 -5.18
C ALA A 415 16.68 13.88 -4.99
N PRO A 416 15.86 14.16 -6.03
CA PRO A 416 15.95 13.63 -7.38
C PRO A 416 17.14 14.20 -8.17
N ASN A 417 17.58 15.46 -7.97
CA ASN A 417 18.31 16.30 -8.94
C ASN A 417 19.38 15.68 -9.89
N GLY A 418 20.28 14.79 -9.44
CA GLY A 418 21.26 14.11 -10.29
C GLY A 418 20.72 12.88 -11.05
N ASN A 419 19.71 12.20 -10.50
CA ASN A 419 18.93 11.13 -11.15
C ASN A 419 17.51 11.62 -11.54
N SER A 420 17.30 12.94 -11.60
CA SER A 420 15.96 13.54 -11.53
C SER A 420 15.15 13.23 -12.77
N TYR A 421 15.82 13.37 -13.90
CA TYR A 421 15.36 12.91 -15.19
C TYR A 421 14.88 11.46 -15.15
N GLN A 422 15.56 10.54 -14.45
CA GLN A 422 15.14 9.14 -14.41
C GLN A 422 13.90 8.92 -13.52
N TYR A 423 13.79 9.63 -12.39
CA TYR A 423 12.54 9.62 -11.60
C TYR A 423 11.39 10.24 -12.42
N GLU A 424 11.64 11.34 -13.11
CA GLU A 424 10.67 12.01 -14.00
C GLU A 424 10.22 11.08 -15.13
N GLN A 425 11.14 10.32 -15.74
CA GLN A 425 10.85 9.30 -16.76
C GLN A 425 10.03 8.13 -16.20
N HIS A 426 10.33 7.63 -15.00
CA HIS A 426 9.52 6.59 -14.36
C HIS A 426 8.12 7.11 -13.99
N ALA A 427 8.00 8.36 -13.53
CA ALA A 427 6.72 9.01 -13.31
C ALA A 427 5.92 9.19 -14.63
N ALA A 428 6.59 9.53 -15.73
CA ALA A 428 6.00 9.64 -17.06
C ALA A 428 5.49 8.28 -17.57
N LEU A 429 6.29 7.22 -17.50
CA LEU A 429 5.87 5.86 -17.86
C LEU A 429 4.69 5.38 -16.99
N GLY A 430 4.76 5.58 -15.67
CA GLY A 430 3.70 5.21 -14.74
C GLY A 430 2.38 5.92 -15.05
N ALA A 431 2.41 7.25 -15.19
CA ALA A 431 1.24 8.05 -15.51
C ALA A 431 0.66 7.73 -16.90
N TRP A 432 1.53 7.59 -17.91
CA TRP A 432 1.16 7.27 -19.29
C TRP A 432 0.43 5.93 -19.38
N TYR A 433 1.03 4.84 -18.92
CA TYR A 433 0.43 3.52 -19.00
C TYR A 433 -0.64 3.26 -17.92
N GLY A 434 -0.69 4.08 -16.87
CA GLY A 434 -1.63 3.96 -15.75
C GLY A 434 -1.22 2.90 -14.72
N VAL A 435 0.08 2.68 -14.55
CA VAL A 435 0.67 1.74 -13.58
C VAL A 435 1.36 2.52 -12.46
N LYS A 436 1.53 1.87 -11.30
CA LYS A 436 2.24 2.45 -10.16
C LYS A 436 3.75 2.39 -10.37
N VAL A 437 4.51 3.12 -9.54
CA VAL A 437 5.97 3.02 -9.45
C VAL A 437 6.32 2.58 -8.04
N LEU A 438 7.12 1.52 -7.91
CA LEU A 438 7.53 0.91 -6.65
C LEU A 438 9.06 0.82 -6.56
N ALA A 439 9.61 0.87 -5.35
CA ALA A 439 10.98 0.43 -5.12
C ALA A 439 10.93 -1.05 -4.75
N TYR A 440 11.51 -1.95 -5.55
CA TYR A 440 11.61 -3.37 -5.17
C TYR A 440 12.73 -3.62 -4.14
N GLU A 441 13.65 -2.66 -4.03
CA GLU A 441 14.65 -2.52 -2.99
C GLU A 441 15.21 -1.10 -2.99
N GLY A 442 15.99 -0.74 -1.98
CA GLY A 442 16.61 0.56 -1.85
C GLY A 442 17.20 0.77 -0.45
N GLY A 443 17.84 1.92 -0.26
CA GLY A 443 18.53 2.27 0.98
C GLY A 443 19.93 2.82 0.69
N PHE A 444 20.92 2.43 1.50
CA PHE A 444 22.32 2.82 1.29
C PHE A 444 23.12 1.63 0.80
N ASP A 445 23.79 1.78 -0.34
CA ASP A 445 24.72 0.78 -0.83
C ASP A 445 26.15 1.18 -0.47
N THR A 446 26.77 0.38 0.40
CA THR A 446 28.15 0.55 0.88
C THR A 446 29.00 -0.69 0.59
N PHE A 447 28.63 -1.48 -0.41
CA PHE A 447 29.39 -2.66 -0.84
C PHE A 447 30.86 -2.30 -1.14
N GLY A 448 31.77 -3.22 -0.83
CA GLY A 448 33.20 -3.06 -1.11
C GLY A 448 34.12 -3.43 0.05
N GLY A 449 35.39 -3.67 -0.29
CA GLY A 449 36.39 -4.22 0.64
C GLY A 449 37.16 -3.17 1.43
N GLN A 450 37.15 -1.92 1.00
CA GLN A 450 37.92 -0.85 1.63
C GLN A 450 37.09 -0.13 2.70
N ASN A 451 37.79 0.51 3.64
CA ASN A 451 37.19 1.41 4.64
C ASN A 451 35.99 0.84 5.45
N VAL A 452 35.81 -0.49 5.52
CA VAL A 452 34.65 -1.16 6.14
C VAL A 452 34.33 -0.64 7.55
N ALA A 453 35.35 -0.37 8.37
CA ALA A 453 35.18 0.22 9.70
C ALA A 453 34.54 1.63 9.65
N ALA A 454 34.93 2.47 8.69
CA ALA A 454 34.33 3.79 8.49
C ALA A 454 32.91 3.66 7.89
N LYS A 455 32.67 2.75 6.95
CA LYS A 455 31.33 2.46 6.38
C LYS A 455 30.33 1.99 7.46
N ARG A 456 30.79 1.12 8.36
CA ARG A 456 30.04 0.68 9.56
C ARG A 456 29.75 1.84 10.51
N LEU A 457 30.76 2.62 10.89
CA LEU A 457 30.59 3.76 11.81
C LEU A 457 29.66 4.83 11.21
N ALA A 458 29.76 5.12 9.91
CA ALA A 458 28.86 6.02 9.22
C ALA A 458 27.41 5.52 9.27
N ASN A 459 27.15 4.25 8.96
CA ASN A 459 25.80 3.65 9.04
C ASN A 459 25.18 3.68 10.45
N LEU A 460 26.00 3.82 11.49
CA LEU A 460 25.60 3.93 12.90
C LEU A 460 25.54 5.39 13.40
N ASP A 461 25.95 6.37 12.58
CA ASP A 461 25.93 7.79 12.94
C ASP A 461 24.48 8.35 12.99
N PRO A 462 24.09 9.11 14.03
CA PRO A 462 22.74 9.67 14.14
C PRO A 462 22.26 10.49 12.92
N ARG A 463 23.16 11.12 12.16
CA ARG A 463 22.82 11.89 10.94
C ARG A 463 22.18 11.03 9.86
N VAL A 464 22.52 9.74 9.80
CA VAL A 464 21.97 8.79 8.83
C VAL A 464 20.45 8.67 8.92
N LYS A 465 19.86 8.88 10.10
CA LYS A 465 18.39 8.88 10.27
C LYS A 465 17.72 9.94 9.38
N ALA A 466 18.27 11.15 9.33
CA ALA A 466 17.74 12.25 8.51
C ALA A 466 17.95 12.02 7.01
N ILE A 467 19.07 11.41 6.61
CA ILE A 467 19.36 11.05 5.22
C ILE A 467 18.38 9.97 4.74
N CYS A 468 18.15 8.93 5.56
CA CYS A 468 17.15 7.89 5.32
C CYS A 468 15.75 8.49 5.18
N ARG A 469 15.37 9.40 6.09
CA ARG A 469 14.07 10.07 6.08
C ARG A 469 13.85 10.83 4.78
N LYS A 470 14.85 11.63 4.35
CA LYS A 470 14.79 12.41 3.10
C LYS A 470 14.63 11.51 1.87
N LEU A 471 15.43 10.43 1.74
CA LEU A 471 15.32 9.48 0.61
C LEU A 471 13.89 8.98 0.41
N VAL A 472 13.24 8.56 1.50
CA VAL A 472 11.89 7.99 1.47
C VAL A 472 10.82 9.08 1.30
N ASP A 473 11.00 10.24 1.93
CA ASP A 473 10.07 11.37 1.76
C ASP A 473 10.06 11.89 0.30
N ASP A 474 11.22 12.04 -0.33
CA ASP A 474 11.34 12.45 -1.73
C ASP A 474 10.72 11.42 -2.68
N TRP A 475 10.87 10.12 -2.37
CA TRP A 475 10.27 9.03 -3.13
C TRP A 475 8.73 9.13 -3.14
N HIS A 476 8.09 9.36 -2.00
CA HIS A 476 6.64 9.54 -1.97
C HIS A 476 6.19 10.92 -2.47
N ALA A 477 7.00 11.96 -2.32
CA ALA A 477 6.79 13.26 -2.97
C ALA A 477 6.85 13.17 -4.51
N ALA A 478 7.62 12.23 -5.07
CA ALA A 478 7.58 11.91 -6.50
C ALA A 478 6.23 11.32 -6.97
N GLY A 479 5.36 10.94 -6.03
CA GLY A 479 4.08 10.27 -6.30
C GLY A 479 4.19 8.75 -6.43
N PHE A 480 5.32 8.18 -5.99
CA PHE A 480 5.57 6.74 -6.04
C PHE A 480 4.96 6.03 -4.82
N GLU A 481 4.57 4.78 -5.01
CA GLU A 481 3.99 3.94 -3.96
C GLU A 481 5.10 3.19 -3.20
N HIS A 482 4.87 1.93 -2.80
CA HIS A 482 5.68 1.29 -1.77
C HIS A 482 7.19 1.34 -2.01
N PHE A 483 7.92 1.75 -0.96
CA PHE A 483 9.37 1.63 -0.89
C PHE A 483 9.72 0.33 -0.15
N GLN A 484 10.34 -0.65 -0.82
CA GLN A 484 10.97 -1.78 -0.12
C GLN A 484 12.39 -1.38 0.33
N TRP A 485 12.68 -1.43 1.62
CA TRP A 485 14.07 -1.40 2.10
C TRP A 485 14.76 -2.74 1.77
N PHE A 486 16.02 -2.74 1.30
CA PHE A 486 16.65 -3.97 0.77
C PHE A 486 16.76 -5.11 1.79
N ASN A 487 17.12 -4.84 3.04
CA ASN A 487 17.12 -5.87 4.09
C ASN A 487 16.45 -5.36 5.36
N ALA A 488 15.31 -5.95 5.69
CA ALA A 488 14.54 -5.63 6.89
C ALA A 488 15.35 -5.86 8.17
N GLY A 489 16.12 -6.95 8.23
CA GLY A 489 16.59 -7.53 9.47
C GLY A 489 17.96 -7.04 9.94
N ALA A 490 18.76 -7.99 10.43
CA ALA A 490 20.07 -7.76 11.04
C ALA A 490 21.17 -8.57 10.37
N ASP A 491 22.35 -7.96 10.19
CA ASP A 491 23.56 -8.65 9.75
C ASP A 491 24.83 -7.97 10.29
N ASN A 492 25.98 -8.61 10.14
CA ASN A 492 27.26 -8.09 10.60
C ASN A 492 27.74 -6.93 9.72
N TYR A 493 27.83 -5.71 10.23
CA TYR A 493 28.34 -4.59 9.42
C TYR A 493 29.87 -4.59 9.24
N ALA A 494 30.61 -5.48 9.90
CA ALA A 494 32.08 -5.57 9.79
C ALA A 494 32.55 -6.45 8.61
N ILE A 495 31.77 -6.54 7.53
CA ILE A 495 32.02 -7.36 6.33
C ILE A 495 31.98 -6.50 5.06
N PRO A 496 32.61 -6.93 3.94
CA PRO A 496 32.66 -6.14 2.71
C PRO A 496 31.36 -6.19 1.88
N PHE A 497 30.40 -7.01 2.28
CA PHE A 497 29.16 -7.27 1.56
C PHE A 497 28.05 -6.25 1.87
N GLY A 498 28.42 -4.97 2.01
CA GLY A 498 27.50 -3.86 2.27
C GLY A 498 26.95 -3.81 3.70
N GLN A 499 26.35 -2.67 4.05
CA GLN A 499 25.61 -2.46 5.30
C GLN A 499 24.15 -2.13 5.00
N TRP A 500 23.50 -2.87 4.10
CA TRP A 500 22.10 -2.66 3.74
C TRP A 500 21.08 -2.93 4.86
N PRO A 501 21.22 -3.95 5.74
CA PRO A 501 20.22 -4.27 6.77
C PRO A 501 19.92 -3.10 7.70
N LEU A 502 18.75 -3.10 8.37
CA LEU A 502 18.40 -2.00 9.29
C LEU A 502 19.19 -2.07 10.60
N LEU A 503 19.62 -3.26 11.01
CA LEU A 503 20.21 -3.55 12.32
C LEU A 503 21.51 -4.37 12.22
N GLU A 504 22.27 -4.42 13.31
CA GLU A 504 23.32 -5.44 13.54
C GLU A 504 22.88 -6.58 14.46
N ASP A 505 21.76 -6.40 15.17
CA ASP A 505 21.10 -7.35 16.07
C ASP A 505 19.61 -6.96 16.14
N ILE A 506 18.69 -7.90 15.93
CA ILE A 506 17.24 -7.69 16.00
C ILE A 506 16.76 -7.14 17.35
N ARG A 507 17.50 -7.40 18.44
CA ARG A 507 17.14 -6.93 19.79
C ARG A 507 17.64 -5.52 20.10
N ASP A 508 18.61 -5.01 19.35
CA ASP A 508 19.19 -3.67 19.52
C ASP A 508 18.56 -2.69 18.50
N THR A 509 17.29 -2.36 18.72
CA THR A 509 16.46 -1.58 17.78
C THR A 509 16.83 -0.08 17.70
N ALA A 510 17.71 0.41 18.58
CA ALA A 510 18.05 1.83 18.70
C ALA A 510 19.09 2.30 17.67
N LYS A 511 18.96 1.88 16.39
CA LYS A 511 19.87 2.25 15.29
C LYS A 511 19.27 3.31 14.36
N PRO A 512 20.08 4.20 13.74
CA PRO A 512 19.57 5.33 12.95
C PRO A 512 18.63 4.92 11.81
N LYS A 513 18.99 3.87 11.04
CA LYS A 513 18.13 3.32 9.97
C LYS A 513 16.82 2.77 10.52
N ASN A 514 16.87 2.01 11.61
CA ASN A 514 15.68 1.45 12.22
C ASN A 514 14.72 2.54 12.75
N GLN A 515 15.26 3.53 13.47
CA GLN A 515 14.52 4.68 13.96
C GLN A 515 13.94 5.55 12.82
N CYS A 516 14.62 5.64 11.69
CA CYS A 516 14.08 6.29 10.49
C CYS A 516 12.81 5.56 9.99
N ILE A 517 12.82 4.23 9.90
CA ILE A 517 11.62 3.46 9.53
C ILE A 517 10.49 3.69 10.54
N ASP A 518 10.79 3.72 11.84
CA ASP A 518 9.79 3.97 12.89
C ASP A 518 9.20 5.40 12.79
N GLU A 519 10.04 6.41 12.52
CA GLU A 519 9.61 7.79 12.24
C GLU A 519 8.79 7.90 10.96
N ILE A 520 9.13 7.14 9.91
CA ILE A 520 8.36 7.09 8.66
C ILE A 520 6.98 6.51 8.95
N VAL A 521 6.89 5.29 9.48
CA VAL A 521 5.62 4.60 9.78
C VAL A 521 4.70 5.45 10.65
N ALA A 522 5.24 6.21 11.61
CA ALA A 522 4.47 7.10 12.49
C ALA A 522 4.06 8.46 11.87
N ALA A 523 4.54 8.81 10.69
CA ALA A 523 4.28 10.11 10.05
C ALA A 523 3.16 10.07 9.00
N ALA A 524 2.76 11.25 8.53
CA ALA A 524 1.94 11.38 7.33
C ALA A 524 2.73 10.99 6.06
N LEU A 525 2.02 10.56 5.02
CA LEU A 525 2.57 10.52 3.67
C LEU A 525 2.90 11.94 3.17
N PRO A 526 4.08 12.16 2.56
CA PRO A 526 4.42 13.41 1.88
C PRO A 526 3.42 13.81 0.80
N ALA A 527 3.23 15.11 0.62
CA ALA A 527 2.44 15.63 -0.49
C ALA A 527 3.17 15.43 -1.82
N VAL A 528 2.45 14.97 -2.85
CA VAL A 528 3.04 14.79 -4.20
C VAL A 528 3.44 16.14 -4.79
N THR A 529 4.69 16.28 -5.19
CA THR A 529 5.31 17.47 -5.80
C THR A 529 5.65 17.30 -7.28
N MET A 530 5.68 16.06 -7.78
CA MET A 530 6.00 15.74 -9.18
C MET A 530 4.99 16.32 -10.19
N GLY A 531 5.51 16.84 -11.30
CA GLY A 531 4.73 17.49 -12.37
C GLY A 531 4.24 18.91 -12.05
N HIS A 532 3.65 19.56 -13.06
CA HIS A 532 3.06 20.90 -12.93
C HIS A 532 1.65 20.81 -12.34
N ALA A 533 1.31 21.66 -11.37
CA ALA A 533 -0.02 21.63 -10.77
C ALA A 533 -1.10 22.17 -11.73
N VAL A 534 -2.29 21.54 -11.74
CA VAL A 534 -3.47 22.13 -12.38
C VAL A 534 -3.72 23.53 -11.80
N GLY A 535 -4.02 24.50 -12.66
CA GLY A 535 -4.15 25.91 -12.32
C GLY A 535 -2.87 26.74 -12.49
N THR A 536 -1.70 26.13 -12.77
CA THR A 536 -0.48 26.87 -13.14
C THR A 536 -0.29 26.94 -14.65
N THR A 537 0.27 28.03 -15.14
CA THR A 537 0.73 28.15 -16.53
C THR A 537 2.03 27.35 -16.70
N ILE A 538 2.00 26.37 -17.59
CA ILE A 538 3.14 25.51 -17.93
C ILE A 538 3.85 26.14 -19.14
N PRO A 539 5.16 26.44 -19.10
CA PRO A 539 5.89 26.88 -20.28
C PRO A 539 5.88 25.81 -21.37
N GLY A 540 5.90 26.20 -22.64
CA GLY A 540 5.97 25.25 -23.75
C GLY A 540 7.20 24.36 -23.65
N GLY A 541 8.33 24.91 -23.20
CA GLY A 541 9.55 24.18 -22.89
C GLY A 541 9.46 23.26 -21.68
N GLY A 542 8.42 23.33 -20.84
CA GLY A 542 8.32 22.62 -19.54
C GLY A 542 8.00 21.13 -19.61
N PHE A 543 8.41 20.44 -20.68
CA PHE A 543 8.25 18.99 -20.86
C PHE A 543 9.40 18.20 -20.21
N VAL A 544 9.16 16.91 -19.96
CA VAL A 544 10.10 15.97 -19.32
C VAL A 544 11.43 15.94 -20.09
N GLY A 545 12.55 16.18 -19.40
CA GLY A 545 13.89 16.18 -20.02
C GLY A 545 14.24 17.39 -20.88
N SER A 546 13.48 18.48 -20.85
CA SER A 546 13.79 19.69 -21.61
C SER A 546 15.08 20.38 -21.14
N SER A 547 15.92 20.80 -22.09
CA SER A 547 17.08 21.66 -21.83
C SER A 547 16.73 23.14 -21.67
N THR A 548 15.49 23.54 -21.99
CA THR A 548 14.99 24.92 -21.90
C THR A 548 13.61 24.97 -21.22
N PRO A 549 13.48 24.53 -19.95
CA PRO A 549 12.18 24.29 -19.29
C PRO A 549 11.29 25.54 -19.14
N ALA A 550 11.86 26.76 -19.17
CA ALA A 550 11.12 28.02 -19.15
C ALA A 550 10.81 28.60 -20.55
N GLY A 551 11.23 27.91 -21.62
CA GLY A 551 11.16 28.39 -23.00
C GLY A 551 9.85 28.08 -23.72
N THR A 552 9.88 28.24 -25.04
CA THR A 552 8.81 27.82 -25.97
C THR A 552 9.21 26.52 -26.68
N ILE A 553 8.26 25.80 -27.25
CA ILE A 553 8.54 24.68 -28.18
C ILE A 553 8.01 24.97 -29.57
N THR A 554 8.64 24.37 -30.57
CA THR A 554 8.20 24.40 -31.97
C THR A 554 8.20 22.99 -32.56
N ASN A 555 7.45 22.77 -33.63
CA ASN A 555 7.45 21.50 -34.36
C ASN A 555 8.48 21.44 -35.50
N THR A 556 9.19 22.54 -35.79
CA THR A 556 10.24 22.60 -36.83
C THR A 556 11.65 22.32 -36.30
N SER A 557 11.84 22.24 -34.97
CA SER A 557 13.10 21.84 -34.34
C SER A 557 12.83 21.14 -32.99
N GLY A 558 13.79 20.35 -32.50
CA GLY A 558 13.68 19.66 -31.20
C GLY A 558 13.05 18.26 -31.25
N PRO A 559 12.37 17.81 -30.17
CA PRO A 559 12.09 16.39 -29.87
C PRO A 559 11.10 15.67 -30.82
N PHE A 560 10.47 16.39 -31.74
CA PHE A 560 9.55 15.82 -32.72
C PHE A 560 10.25 15.04 -33.86
N GLY A 561 11.58 15.01 -33.90
CA GLY A 561 12.35 14.11 -34.77
C GLY A 561 12.51 12.69 -34.20
N PHE A 562 12.72 12.59 -32.89
CA PHE A 562 12.77 11.35 -32.10
C PHE A 562 12.67 11.76 -30.62
N PRO A 563 11.71 11.27 -29.82
CA PRO A 563 10.79 10.15 -30.06
C PRO A 563 9.50 10.52 -30.84
N GLY A 564 9.40 11.73 -31.39
CA GLY A 564 8.23 12.15 -32.19
C GLY A 564 7.10 12.81 -31.37
N TYR A 565 7.31 12.99 -30.07
CA TYR A 565 6.41 13.68 -29.15
C TYR A 565 7.19 14.46 -28.08
N VAL A 566 6.48 15.36 -27.39
CA VAL A 566 6.86 15.86 -26.05
C VAL A 566 5.89 15.33 -25.02
N GLU A 567 6.36 15.16 -23.79
CA GLU A 567 5.57 14.64 -22.66
C GLU A 567 5.61 15.62 -21.48
N TYR A 568 4.45 16.04 -20.98
CA TYR A 568 4.32 16.87 -19.79
C TYR A 568 3.72 16.06 -18.64
N LEU A 569 4.28 16.21 -17.45
CA LEU A 569 3.68 15.71 -16.21
C LEU A 569 2.77 16.79 -15.61
N VAL A 570 1.51 16.44 -15.35
CA VAL A 570 0.48 17.33 -14.79
C VAL A 570 -0.14 16.70 -13.54
N ARG A 571 -0.09 17.41 -12.42
CA ARG A 571 -0.62 16.97 -11.12
C ARG A 571 -1.99 17.56 -10.85
N ALA A 572 -2.99 16.69 -10.72
CA ALA A 572 -4.33 17.05 -10.27
C ALA A 572 -4.57 16.60 -8.82
N SER A 573 -5.14 17.47 -7.99
CA SER A 573 -5.45 17.17 -6.57
C SER A 573 -6.61 16.20 -6.38
N ALA A 574 -7.48 16.08 -7.40
CA ALA A 574 -8.59 15.15 -7.49
C ALA A 574 -8.73 14.65 -8.94
N THR A 575 -9.46 13.55 -9.12
CA THR A 575 -9.90 13.11 -10.45
C THR A 575 -10.97 14.08 -10.95
N GLY A 576 -10.92 14.49 -12.21
CA GLY A 576 -11.89 15.45 -12.75
C GLY A 576 -11.68 15.83 -14.21
N THR A 577 -12.61 16.65 -14.69
CA THR A 577 -12.61 17.20 -16.05
C THR A 577 -11.98 18.59 -16.06
N HIS A 578 -11.04 18.81 -16.97
CA HIS A 578 -10.26 20.03 -17.09
C HIS A 578 -10.31 20.58 -18.51
N THR A 579 -10.19 21.89 -18.65
CA THR A 579 -9.98 22.57 -19.94
C THR A 579 -8.50 22.86 -20.11
N LEU A 580 -7.91 22.30 -21.17
CA LEU A 580 -6.57 22.59 -21.65
C LEU A 580 -6.65 23.69 -22.72
N THR A 581 -5.87 24.74 -22.54
CA THR A 581 -5.65 25.80 -23.55
C THR A 581 -4.15 25.97 -23.81
N PHE A 582 -3.81 26.43 -25.01
CA PHE A 582 -2.45 26.73 -25.42
C PHE A 582 -2.32 28.23 -25.73
N VAL A 583 -1.21 28.86 -25.36
CA VAL A 583 -0.78 30.13 -25.95
C VAL A 583 0.23 29.80 -27.04
N ALA A 584 -0.15 30.04 -28.29
CA ALA A 584 0.60 29.56 -29.45
C ALA A 584 0.38 30.43 -30.69
N GLN A 585 1.22 30.21 -31.71
CA GLN A 585 1.14 30.81 -33.04
C GLN A 585 1.57 29.79 -34.10
N GLY A 586 1.19 29.99 -35.37
CA GLY A 586 1.57 29.07 -36.43
C GLY A 586 1.10 29.47 -37.83
N SER A 587 1.56 28.72 -38.82
CA SER A 587 1.19 28.84 -40.24
C SER A 587 0.15 27.79 -40.65
N SER A 588 -0.56 28.06 -41.75
CA SER A 588 -1.52 27.18 -42.46
C SER A 588 -1.81 25.82 -41.82
N ALA A 589 -2.96 25.73 -41.15
CA ALA A 589 -3.39 24.56 -40.38
C ALA A 589 -2.35 24.07 -39.33
N PRO A 590 -1.95 24.92 -38.37
CA PRO A 590 -1.02 24.55 -37.31
C PRO A 590 -1.75 23.61 -36.34
N LYS A 591 -1.41 22.32 -36.36
CA LYS A 591 -2.13 21.28 -35.62
C LYS A 591 -1.22 20.40 -34.77
N VAL A 592 -1.77 19.88 -33.69
CA VAL A 592 -1.11 18.98 -32.74
C VAL A 592 -2.06 17.83 -32.40
N GLU A 593 -1.52 16.63 -32.19
CA GLU A 593 -2.28 15.52 -31.61
C GLU A 593 -2.05 15.49 -30.11
N ILE A 594 -3.15 15.45 -29.34
CA ILE A 594 -3.15 15.49 -27.87
C ILE A 594 -3.58 14.13 -27.35
N ARG A 595 -2.70 13.49 -26.58
CA ARG A 595 -2.98 12.26 -25.84
C ARG A 595 -2.79 12.48 -24.34
N VAL A 596 -3.65 11.85 -23.54
CA VAL A 596 -3.62 11.90 -22.07
C VAL A 596 -3.65 10.47 -21.55
N ASN A 597 -2.67 10.08 -20.73
CA ASN A 597 -2.59 8.76 -20.09
C ASN A 597 -2.86 7.59 -21.07
N ASN A 598 -2.07 7.52 -22.15
CA ASN A 598 -2.21 6.59 -23.28
C ASN A 598 -3.64 6.51 -23.87
N THR A 599 -4.30 7.66 -24.00
CA THR A 599 -5.63 7.79 -24.62
C THR A 599 -5.63 9.01 -25.53
N VAL A 600 -6.08 8.87 -26.79
CA VAL A 600 -6.22 10.01 -27.71
C VAL A 600 -7.38 10.88 -27.26
N VAL A 601 -7.12 12.16 -27.01
CA VAL A 601 -8.16 13.17 -26.71
C VAL A 601 -8.55 13.92 -27.99
N ASN A 602 -7.57 14.33 -28.79
CA ASN A 602 -7.82 14.97 -30.07
C ASN A 602 -6.65 14.71 -31.04
N ALA A 603 -6.92 14.04 -32.17
CA ALA A 603 -5.91 13.67 -33.15
C ALA A 603 -5.48 14.81 -34.11
N SER A 604 -6.16 15.96 -34.08
CA SER A 604 -5.88 17.09 -34.99
C SER A 604 -6.38 18.41 -34.38
N PHE A 605 -5.96 18.69 -33.15
CA PHE A 605 -6.30 19.93 -32.48
C PHE A 605 -5.63 21.12 -33.16
N LEU A 606 -6.42 22.13 -33.55
CA LEU A 606 -5.93 23.35 -34.19
C LEU A 606 -5.41 24.34 -33.14
N LEU A 607 -4.14 24.71 -33.28
CA LEU A 607 -3.53 25.85 -32.62
C LEU A 607 -3.93 27.16 -33.34
N PRO A 608 -3.74 28.34 -32.74
CA PRO A 608 -3.98 29.61 -33.41
C PRO A 608 -3.09 29.79 -34.64
N GLU A 609 -3.71 30.22 -35.75
CA GLU A 609 -3.01 30.59 -36.98
C GLU A 609 -2.76 32.10 -37.01
N GLY A 610 -1.54 32.50 -37.35
CA GLY A 610 -1.11 33.90 -37.35
C GLY A 610 0.35 34.10 -36.93
N ALA A 611 0.88 35.30 -37.17
CA ALA A 611 2.26 35.68 -36.85
C ALA A 611 2.47 36.15 -35.40
N SER A 612 1.43 36.12 -34.57
CA SER A 612 1.41 36.57 -33.18
C SER A 612 0.79 35.51 -32.28
N LEU A 613 1.34 35.35 -31.07
CA LEU A 613 0.79 34.48 -30.04
C LEU A 613 -0.66 34.85 -29.69
N ALA A 614 -1.52 33.84 -29.67
CA ALA A 614 -2.90 33.93 -29.21
C ALA A 614 -3.26 32.71 -28.36
N THR A 615 -4.40 32.76 -27.67
CA THR A 615 -4.94 31.61 -26.91
C THR A 615 -5.77 30.73 -27.83
N SER A 616 -5.55 29.42 -27.78
CA SER A 616 -6.36 28.43 -28.51
C SER A 616 -7.80 28.35 -27.98
N GLN A 617 -8.68 27.73 -28.76
CA GLN A 617 -9.93 27.21 -28.19
C GLN A 617 -9.61 26.20 -27.06
N PRO A 618 -10.48 26.03 -26.05
CA PRO A 618 -10.26 25.01 -25.01
C PRO A 618 -10.53 23.60 -25.56
N VAL A 619 -9.74 22.63 -25.11
CA VAL A 619 -10.03 21.19 -25.28
C VAL A 619 -10.26 20.54 -23.92
N THR A 620 -11.31 19.72 -23.83
CA THR A 620 -11.65 19.00 -22.60
C THR A 620 -10.75 17.78 -22.43
N VAL A 621 -10.13 17.64 -21.26
CA VAL A 621 -9.34 16.48 -20.85
C VAL A 621 -9.87 15.93 -19.52
N THR A 622 -9.69 14.64 -19.26
CA THR A 622 -9.94 14.04 -17.94
C THR A 622 -8.62 13.68 -17.29
N LEU A 623 -8.38 14.22 -16.09
CA LEU A 623 -7.19 13.92 -15.29
C LEU A 623 -7.58 13.04 -14.11
N ARG A 624 -6.70 12.10 -13.75
CA ARG A 624 -6.78 11.28 -12.53
C ARG A 624 -6.18 12.08 -11.37
N LYS A 625 -6.63 11.82 -10.13
CA LYS A 625 -5.91 12.27 -8.93
C LYS A 625 -4.44 11.81 -8.99
N GLY A 626 -3.52 12.73 -8.70
CA GLY A 626 -2.07 12.48 -8.78
C GLY A 626 -1.47 12.96 -10.11
N VAL A 627 -0.40 12.30 -10.54
CA VAL A 627 0.37 12.64 -11.74
C VAL A 627 -0.30 12.06 -12.99
N ASN A 628 -0.37 12.86 -14.05
CA ASN A 628 -0.90 12.50 -15.37
C ASN A 628 0.14 12.83 -16.44
N ALA A 629 0.18 12.03 -17.50
CA ALA A 629 1.05 12.25 -18.65
C ALA A 629 0.26 12.81 -19.84
N ILE A 630 0.73 13.93 -20.38
CA ILE A 630 0.17 14.60 -21.55
C ILE A 630 1.20 14.53 -22.67
N ARG A 631 0.92 13.76 -23.73
CA ARG A 631 1.79 13.71 -24.92
C ARG A 631 1.22 14.57 -26.03
N LEU A 632 2.07 15.43 -26.58
CA LEU A 632 1.80 16.15 -27.81
C LEU A 632 2.60 15.51 -28.94
N TYR A 633 1.91 15.03 -29.97
CA TYR A 633 2.52 14.50 -31.19
C TYR A 633 2.40 15.52 -32.32
N ARG A 634 3.31 15.46 -33.30
CA ARG A 634 3.22 16.25 -34.55
C ARG A 634 2.50 15.42 -35.63
N PRO A 635 1.26 15.76 -36.04
CA PRO A 635 0.64 15.10 -37.19
C PRO A 635 1.42 15.37 -38.47
N ALA A 636 1.53 14.38 -39.36
CA ALA A 636 2.30 14.49 -40.60
C ALA A 636 1.87 15.66 -41.51
N SER A 637 0.59 16.07 -41.43
CA SER A 637 0.00 17.18 -42.20
C SER A 637 -0.02 18.52 -41.46
N ALA A 638 0.79 18.69 -40.41
CA ALA A 638 0.84 19.93 -39.62
C ALA A 638 1.72 21.02 -40.26
N GLY A 639 1.16 22.23 -40.38
CA GLY A 639 1.92 23.47 -40.60
C GLY A 639 2.88 23.79 -39.45
N SER A 640 3.77 24.76 -39.62
CA SER A 640 4.71 25.14 -38.57
C SER A 640 4.00 25.84 -37.40
N TRP A 641 4.42 25.57 -36.18
CA TRP A 641 3.88 26.23 -34.99
C TRP A 641 4.91 26.41 -33.87
N THR A 642 4.59 27.34 -32.96
CA THR A 642 5.30 27.56 -31.70
C THR A 642 4.28 27.65 -30.56
N ILE A 643 4.45 26.85 -29.50
CA ILE A 643 3.68 26.93 -28.26
C ILE A 643 4.53 27.64 -27.21
N GLN A 644 4.05 28.78 -26.72
CA GLN A 644 4.64 29.52 -25.60
C GLN A 644 4.31 28.87 -24.26
N SER A 645 3.06 28.45 -24.07
CA SER A 645 2.59 27.84 -22.83
C SER A 645 1.33 26.99 -23.01
N LEU A 646 1.04 26.16 -22.02
CA LEU A 646 -0.17 25.38 -21.85
C LEU A 646 -0.75 25.66 -20.46
N SER A 647 -2.07 25.71 -20.34
CA SER A 647 -2.75 25.89 -19.06
C SER A 647 -3.87 24.88 -18.89
N PHE A 648 -3.89 24.21 -17.73
CA PHE A 648 -4.99 23.35 -17.32
C PHE A 648 -5.81 24.09 -16.28
N THR A 649 -7.04 24.46 -16.64
CA THR A 649 -8.05 24.96 -15.71
C THR A 649 -9.02 23.83 -15.39
N ALA A 650 -9.62 23.81 -14.20
CA ALA A 650 -10.80 22.98 -13.99
C ALA A 650 -11.86 23.42 -15.00
N ALA A 651 -12.44 22.49 -15.77
CA ALA A 651 -13.43 22.82 -16.79
C ALA A 651 -14.58 23.53 -16.08
N GLY A 652 -14.95 24.72 -16.56
CA GLY A 652 -15.65 25.75 -15.78
C GLY A 652 -16.91 25.30 -15.04
N GLY A 653 -16.73 24.76 -13.84
CA GLY A 653 -17.76 24.62 -12.81
C GLY A 653 -18.03 25.98 -12.17
N GLY A 654 -18.58 26.92 -12.95
CA GLY A 654 -19.05 28.26 -12.53
C GLY A 654 -20.29 28.20 -11.62
N GLY A 655 -20.36 27.18 -10.79
CA GLY A 655 -21.43 26.76 -9.92
C GLY A 655 -20.92 25.48 -9.27
N GLY A 656 -20.73 25.50 -7.95
CA GLY A 656 -20.10 24.38 -7.24
C GLY A 656 -20.85 23.07 -7.52
N ALA A 657 -20.12 21.99 -7.78
CA ALA A 657 -20.70 20.66 -7.98
C ALA A 657 -21.72 20.39 -6.87
N THR A 658 -22.94 19.99 -7.24
CA THR A 658 -24.08 19.96 -6.31
C THR A 658 -23.75 19.06 -5.12
N ASN A 659 -23.56 19.67 -3.95
CA ASN A 659 -23.27 18.92 -2.75
C ASN A 659 -24.60 18.41 -2.16
N TYR A 660 -24.69 17.10 -1.94
CA TYR A 660 -25.91 16.43 -1.48
C TYR A 660 -25.99 16.30 0.05
N THR A 661 -25.05 16.91 0.79
CA THR A 661 -25.00 16.88 2.26
C THR A 661 -26.23 17.52 2.86
N THR A 662 -27.10 16.71 3.47
CA THR A 662 -28.30 17.08 4.25
C THR A 662 -29.03 15.78 4.66
N MET A 663 -30.04 15.86 5.52
CA MET A 663 -31.07 14.83 5.63
C MET A 663 -31.99 14.83 4.40
N TRP A 664 -32.40 13.63 3.99
CA TRP A 664 -33.36 13.33 2.94
C TRP A 664 -34.45 12.39 3.48
N PHE A 665 -35.68 12.50 2.96
CA PHE A 665 -36.83 11.72 3.43
C PHE A 665 -37.88 11.57 2.32
N ASP A 666 -38.77 10.58 2.47
CA ASP A 666 -40.02 10.50 1.71
C ASP A 666 -41.13 11.23 2.51
N PRO A 667 -41.76 12.30 1.98
CA PRO A 667 -42.82 13.01 2.67
C PRO A 667 -44.05 12.15 2.99
N ALA A 668 -44.36 11.16 2.15
CA ALA A 668 -45.48 10.24 2.37
C ALA A 668 -45.17 9.21 3.46
N GLU A 669 -43.90 9.01 3.80
CA GLU A 669 -43.43 8.03 4.78
C GLU A 669 -42.65 8.67 5.94
N SER A 670 -43.12 9.83 6.39
CA SER A 670 -42.57 10.53 7.56
C SER A 670 -42.44 9.58 8.76
N GLY A 671 -41.23 9.49 9.33
CA GLY A 671 -40.90 8.55 10.40
C GLY A 671 -39.59 7.76 10.20
N TRP A 672 -39.04 7.77 8.98
CA TRP A 672 -37.70 7.27 8.66
C TRP A 672 -36.93 8.32 7.84
N GLY A 673 -35.61 8.15 7.63
CA GLY A 673 -34.83 9.11 6.84
C GLY A 673 -33.43 8.64 6.46
N LEU A 674 -32.79 9.40 5.58
CA LEU A 674 -31.45 9.14 5.04
C LEU A 674 -30.59 10.40 5.21
N ASN A 675 -29.55 10.35 6.03
CA ASN A 675 -28.54 11.40 6.07
C ASN A 675 -27.44 11.11 5.06
N LEU A 676 -27.12 12.10 4.23
CA LEU A 676 -26.02 12.05 3.28
C LEU A 676 -24.94 13.07 3.66
N ASN A 677 -23.69 12.69 3.41
CA ASN A 677 -22.51 13.54 3.53
C ASN A 677 -21.68 13.35 2.27
N HIS A 678 -21.59 14.38 1.44
CA HIS A 678 -20.94 14.32 0.13
C HIS A 678 -19.57 15.00 0.22
N GLN A 679 -18.48 14.22 0.13
CA GLN A 679 -17.11 14.72 0.09
C GLN A 679 -16.41 14.18 -1.16
N SER A 680 -15.78 15.07 -1.94
CA SER A 680 -15.18 14.76 -3.25
C SER A 680 -16.14 14.01 -4.21
N ASP A 681 -15.89 12.73 -4.48
CA ASP A 681 -16.64 11.84 -5.38
C ASP A 681 -17.43 10.75 -4.62
N THR A 682 -17.52 10.91 -3.29
CA THR A 682 -17.96 9.87 -2.36
C THR A 682 -19.07 10.41 -1.46
N ILE A 683 -20.12 9.62 -1.29
CA ILE A 683 -21.17 9.89 -0.32
C ILE A 683 -21.08 8.86 0.82
N PHE A 684 -20.95 9.35 2.04
CA PHE A 684 -21.27 8.58 3.24
C PHE A 684 -22.78 8.72 3.48
N ALA A 685 -23.48 7.60 3.63
CA ALA A 685 -24.92 7.56 3.83
C ALA A 685 -25.28 6.81 5.12
N THR A 686 -26.12 7.41 5.96
CA THR A 686 -26.72 6.76 7.14
C THR A 686 -28.23 6.67 6.94
N LEU A 687 -28.75 5.45 6.76
CA LEU A 687 -30.18 5.16 6.62
C LEU A 687 -30.76 4.78 7.98
N PHE A 688 -31.79 5.49 8.42
CA PHE A 688 -32.51 5.24 9.67
C PHE A 688 -33.89 4.68 9.34
N ASN A 689 -34.22 3.52 9.91
CA ASN A 689 -35.49 2.83 9.69
C ASN A 689 -35.78 1.88 10.87
N TYR A 690 -36.63 0.87 10.64
CA TYR A 690 -36.98 -0.16 11.61
C TYR A 690 -36.80 -1.56 11.01
N ALA A 691 -36.28 -2.49 11.81
CA ALA A 691 -36.08 -3.87 11.40
C ALA A 691 -37.42 -4.65 11.37
N ALA A 692 -37.40 -5.89 10.90
CA ALA A 692 -38.58 -6.76 10.85
C ALA A 692 -39.22 -7.01 12.24
N ASP A 693 -38.42 -6.92 13.32
CA ASP A 693 -38.85 -6.97 14.72
C ASP A 693 -39.38 -5.62 15.24
N ARG A 694 -39.55 -4.62 14.37
CA ARG A 694 -39.97 -3.23 14.63
C ARG A 694 -39.07 -2.45 15.59
N ARG A 695 -37.88 -2.97 15.92
CA ARG A 695 -36.87 -2.22 16.65
C ARG A 695 -36.13 -1.27 15.71
N ASP A 696 -35.45 -0.30 16.31
CA ASP A 696 -34.50 0.57 15.62
C ASP A 696 -33.58 -0.22 14.67
N LEU A 697 -33.34 0.35 13.51
CA LEU A 697 -32.39 -0.11 12.52
C LEU A 697 -31.66 1.11 11.97
N TRP A 698 -30.33 1.08 11.98
CA TRP A 698 -29.54 2.02 11.21
C TRP A 698 -28.54 1.26 10.35
N LEU A 699 -28.40 1.69 9.09
CA LEU A 699 -27.52 1.09 8.11
C LEU A 699 -26.58 2.15 7.54
N VAL A 700 -25.32 1.79 7.33
CA VAL A 700 -24.29 2.72 6.83
C VAL A 700 -23.76 2.21 5.50
N ALA A 701 -23.73 3.09 4.51
CA ALA A 701 -22.92 2.92 3.31
C ALA A 701 -21.87 4.04 3.30
N SER A 702 -20.66 3.72 3.78
CA SER A 702 -19.61 4.71 4.03
C SER A 702 -18.82 5.12 2.78
N ASP A 703 -18.94 4.36 1.69
CA ASP A 703 -18.19 4.55 0.44
C ASP A 703 -19.09 4.41 -0.79
N LEU A 704 -20.17 5.21 -0.87
CA LEU A 704 -20.95 5.29 -2.11
C LEU A 704 -20.16 6.11 -3.14
N ARG A 705 -19.55 5.44 -4.12
CA ARG A 705 -18.73 6.06 -5.16
C ARG A 705 -19.55 6.55 -6.33
N LEU A 706 -19.24 7.75 -6.83
CA LEU A 706 -19.78 8.28 -8.08
C LEU A 706 -19.46 7.34 -9.25
N GLN A 707 -20.50 6.95 -9.97
CA GLN A 707 -20.48 6.07 -11.14
C GLN A 707 -20.51 6.91 -12.44
N PRO A 708 -20.09 6.34 -13.59
CA PRO A 708 -20.13 7.04 -14.88
C PRO A 708 -21.54 7.49 -15.32
N ASP A 709 -22.60 6.89 -14.77
CA ASP A 709 -24.00 7.24 -15.04
C ASP A 709 -24.59 8.29 -14.08
N GLY A 710 -23.74 8.90 -13.23
CA GLY A 710 -24.14 9.91 -12.25
C GLY A 710 -24.79 9.36 -10.98
N SER A 711 -24.92 8.03 -10.83
CA SER A 711 -25.34 7.42 -9.57
C SER A 711 -24.20 7.34 -8.55
N PHE A 712 -24.51 7.20 -7.27
CA PHE A 712 -23.54 6.87 -6.22
C PHE A 712 -23.87 5.49 -5.67
N THR A 713 -22.94 4.53 -5.77
CA THR A 713 -23.18 3.12 -5.42
C THR A 713 -22.06 2.55 -4.57
N GLY A 714 -22.41 1.69 -3.60
CA GLY A 714 -21.45 1.03 -2.70
C GLY A 714 -22.09 -0.03 -1.82
N ALA A 715 -21.27 -0.66 -0.98
CA ALA A 715 -21.71 -1.67 -0.02
C ALA A 715 -22.47 -1.05 1.17
N LEU A 716 -23.45 -1.79 1.69
CA LEU A 716 -24.28 -1.42 2.83
C LEU A 716 -23.94 -2.32 4.02
N PHE A 717 -23.74 -1.70 5.18
CA PHE A 717 -23.30 -2.34 6.42
C PHE A 717 -24.31 -2.14 7.55
N ARG A 718 -24.37 -3.11 8.45
CA ARG A 718 -25.03 -3.00 9.76
C ARG A 718 -23.98 -3.27 10.84
N SER A 719 -24.05 -2.55 11.95
CA SER A 719 -23.09 -2.73 13.05
C SER A 719 -23.74 -3.25 14.32
N THR A 720 -22.93 -3.86 15.18
CA THR A 720 -23.22 -4.12 16.59
C THR A 720 -22.06 -3.61 17.44
N GLY A 721 -22.32 -3.17 18.66
CA GLY A 721 -21.31 -2.50 19.49
C GLY A 721 -21.74 -2.34 20.95
N PRO A 722 -20.89 -1.69 21.78
CA PRO A 722 -21.17 -1.51 23.19
C PRO A 722 -22.28 -0.47 23.42
N VAL A 723 -23.02 -0.63 24.51
CA VAL A 723 -24.13 0.26 24.91
C VAL A 723 -23.73 1.74 24.93
N PHE A 724 -24.66 2.63 24.56
CA PHE A 724 -24.46 4.07 24.34
C PHE A 724 -23.63 4.84 25.41
N ASN A 725 -23.67 4.39 26.67
CA ASN A 725 -22.97 5.00 27.81
C ASN A 725 -21.70 4.23 28.25
N ALA A 726 -21.23 3.24 27.47
CA ALA A 726 -20.07 2.42 27.82
C ALA A 726 -18.79 3.24 28.04
N GLN A 727 -18.06 2.90 29.10
CA GLN A 727 -16.73 3.39 29.45
C GLN A 727 -15.95 2.24 30.11
N PRO A 728 -14.81 1.78 29.55
CA PRO A 728 -14.24 2.20 28.26
C PRO A 728 -15.11 1.80 27.07
N TRP A 729 -14.95 2.50 25.95
CA TRP A 729 -15.52 2.08 24.67
C TRP A 729 -14.75 0.89 24.09
N VAL A 730 -15.47 -0.07 23.53
CA VAL A 730 -14.90 -1.24 22.83
C VAL A 730 -15.28 -1.12 21.34
N PRO A 731 -14.36 -1.38 20.39
CA PRO A 731 -14.67 -1.27 18.96
C PRO A 731 -15.91 -2.07 18.54
N ASN A 732 -16.71 -1.48 17.66
CA ASN A 732 -17.88 -2.13 17.08
C ASN A 732 -17.48 -3.18 16.02
N ILE A 733 -18.42 -4.06 15.68
CA ILE A 733 -18.32 -4.99 14.54
C ILE A 733 -19.26 -4.47 13.45
N ALA A 734 -18.75 -4.25 12.25
CA ALA A 734 -19.55 -3.89 11.08
C ALA A 734 -19.62 -5.07 10.09
N THR A 735 -20.83 -5.46 9.70
CA THR A 735 -21.09 -6.61 8.83
C THR A 735 -21.71 -6.13 7.51
N PRO A 736 -21.21 -6.56 6.34
CA PRO A 736 -21.87 -6.31 5.06
C PRO A 736 -23.25 -6.98 5.02
N VAL A 737 -24.28 -6.23 4.65
CA VAL A 737 -25.69 -6.69 4.60
C VAL A 737 -26.37 -6.43 3.24
N GLY A 738 -25.65 -5.82 2.30
CA GLY A 738 -26.09 -5.66 0.90
C GLY A 738 -25.43 -4.45 0.24
N THR A 739 -26.20 -3.68 -0.53
CA THR A 739 -25.73 -2.54 -1.33
C THR A 739 -26.71 -1.37 -1.26
N MET A 740 -26.23 -0.17 -1.59
CA MET A 740 -27.06 1.02 -1.76
C MET A 740 -26.64 1.78 -3.01
N THR A 741 -27.62 2.31 -3.74
CA THR A 741 -27.48 3.16 -4.92
C THR A 741 -28.37 4.40 -4.77
N LEU A 742 -27.79 5.57 -5.01
CA LEU A 742 -28.48 6.86 -5.06
C LEU A 742 -28.41 7.42 -6.47
N ARG A 743 -29.55 7.91 -6.98
CA ARG A 743 -29.63 8.69 -8.23
C ARG A 743 -30.27 10.03 -7.91
N PHE A 744 -29.78 11.12 -8.48
CA PHE A 744 -30.28 12.47 -8.21
C PHE A 744 -30.88 13.09 -9.49
N PRO A 745 -32.20 12.93 -9.75
CA PRO A 745 -32.85 13.59 -10.89
C PRO A 745 -32.78 15.12 -10.83
N THR A 746 -32.71 15.69 -9.62
CA THR A 746 -32.48 17.12 -9.40
C THR A 746 -31.60 17.35 -8.15
N ALA A 747 -31.16 18.57 -7.92
CA ALA A 747 -30.45 18.93 -6.69
C ALA A 747 -31.30 18.73 -5.40
N GLY A 748 -32.63 18.69 -5.51
CA GLY A 748 -33.59 18.59 -4.40
C GLY A 748 -34.27 17.23 -4.25
N THR A 749 -34.17 16.34 -5.23
CA THR A 749 -34.85 15.02 -5.27
C THR A 749 -33.88 13.89 -5.61
N ALA A 750 -34.09 12.71 -5.04
CA ALA A 750 -33.30 11.53 -5.28
C ALA A 750 -34.17 10.26 -5.34
N GLN A 751 -33.68 9.24 -6.03
CA GLN A 751 -34.14 7.87 -5.91
C GLN A 751 -33.11 7.10 -5.08
N LEU A 752 -33.56 6.55 -3.95
CA LEU A 752 -32.81 5.61 -3.13
C LEU A 752 -33.22 4.19 -3.54
N THR A 753 -32.26 3.35 -3.90
CA THR A 753 -32.45 1.90 -4.00
C THR A 753 -31.42 1.23 -3.10
N TYR A 754 -31.86 0.30 -2.24
CA TYR A 754 -30.94 -0.48 -1.41
C TYR A 754 -31.38 -1.94 -1.32
N VAL A 755 -30.40 -2.83 -1.18
CA VAL A 755 -30.59 -4.24 -0.86
C VAL A 755 -30.17 -4.43 0.59
N PHE A 756 -31.07 -4.96 1.41
CA PHE A 756 -30.78 -5.34 2.80
C PHE A 756 -31.22 -6.78 3.04
N ASN A 757 -30.27 -7.66 3.36
CA ASN A 757 -30.49 -9.10 3.56
C ASN A 757 -31.33 -9.75 2.44
N GLY A 758 -30.99 -9.44 1.19
CA GLY A 758 -31.68 -9.95 -0.01
C GLY A 758 -33.01 -9.28 -0.35
N THR A 759 -33.53 -8.36 0.48
CA THR A 759 -34.72 -7.56 0.17
C THR A 759 -34.33 -6.25 -0.50
N THR A 760 -34.78 -6.04 -1.74
CA THR A 760 -34.62 -4.77 -2.46
C THR A 760 -35.73 -3.80 -2.09
N VAL A 761 -35.38 -2.56 -1.74
CA VAL A 761 -36.31 -1.47 -1.48
C VAL A 761 -35.91 -0.26 -2.32
N THR A 762 -36.88 0.33 -3.03
CA THR A 762 -36.74 1.58 -3.80
C THR A 762 -37.68 2.63 -3.24
N LYS A 763 -37.19 3.85 -3.00
CA LYS A 763 -37.94 5.00 -2.48
C LYS A 763 -37.58 6.28 -3.25
N SER A 764 -38.56 7.15 -3.43
CA SER A 764 -38.34 8.52 -3.92
C SER A 764 -38.24 9.45 -2.72
N ILE A 765 -37.13 10.16 -2.59
CA ILE A 765 -36.83 11.02 -1.44
C ILE A 765 -36.50 12.44 -1.89
N GLN A 766 -36.68 13.41 -1.00
CA GLN A 766 -36.32 14.81 -1.22
C GLN A 766 -35.54 15.36 -0.02
N ARG A 767 -34.86 16.49 -0.19
CA ARG A 767 -34.19 17.19 0.91
C ARG A 767 -35.20 17.53 2.02
N PHE A 768 -34.84 17.24 3.26
CA PHE A 768 -35.63 17.64 4.42
C PHE A 768 -35.41 19.13 4.71
N VAL A 769 -36.44 19.95 4.52
CA VAL A 769 -36.39 21.41 4.70
C VAL A 769 -37.43 21.85 5.73
N PHE A 770 -37.00 22.55 6.77
CA PHE A 770 -37.80 23.03 7.91
C PHE A 770 -37.49 24.50 8.29
N GLY A 771 -36.33 25.01 7.84
CA GLY A 771 -35.90 26.39 8.03
C GLY A 771 -35.27 26.97 6.75
N THR A 772 -34.40 27.96 6.92
CA THR A 772 -33.60 28.51 5.82
C THR A 772 -32.49 27.51 5.47
N ALA A 773 -32.72 26.68 4.45
CA ALA A 773 -31.75 25.68 4.02
C ALA A 773 -30.44 26.34 3.54
N PRO A 774 -29.26 25.87 3.99
CA PRO A 774 -27.99 26.36 3.50
C PRO A 774 -27.70 25.82 2.09
N VAL A 775 -26.92 26.57 1.32
CA VAL A 775 -26.26 26.06 0.11
C VAL A 775 -24.95 25.43 0.55
N CYS A 776 -24.81 24.13 0.34
CA CYS A 776 -23.54 23.42 0.55
C CYS A 776 -22.74 23.41 -0.75
N THR A 777 -21.50 23.90 -0.70
CA THR A 777 -20.51 23.80 -1.78
C THR A 777 -19.37 22.88 -1.36
N ALA A 778 -18.69 22.27 -2.33
CA ALA A 778 -17.52 21.43 -2.08
C ALA A 778 -16.26 22.32 -2.06
N GLN A 779 -15.58 22.40 -0.92
CA GLN A 779 -14.40 23.27 -0.72
C GLN A 779 -13.22 22.49 -0.14
N ALA A 780 -12.00 22.88 -0.50
CA ALA A 780 -10.77 22.43 0.16
C ALA A 780 -10.40 23.35 1.34
N GLY A 781 -9.64 22.82 2.31
CA GLY A 781 -9.14 23.55 3.47
C GLY A 781 -9.86 23.23 4.78
N SER A 782 -9.44 23.90 5.86
CA SER A 782 -10.10 23.81 7.17
C SER A 782 -11.47 24.48 7.15
N ARG A 783 -12.38 23.88 7.91
CA ARG A 783 -13.74 24.36 8.17
C ARG A 783 -13.88 24.97 9.57
N ALA A 784 -12.80 25.21 10.31
CA ALA A 784 -12.84 25.76 11.66
C ALA A 784 -13.57 27.12 11.74
N GLY A 785 -13.53 27.91 10.66
CA GLY A 785 -14.30 29.17 10.55
C GLY A 785 -15.78 29.02 10.15
N GLU A 786 -16.27 27.82 9.85
CA GLU A 786 -17.66 27.61 9.43
C GLU A 786 -18.62 27.57 10.62
N VAL A 787 -19.60 28.48 10.61
CA VAL A 787 -20.63 28.60 11.67
C VAL A 787 -21.87 27.73 11.43
N ASN A 788 -21.94 27.02 10.30
CA ASN A 788 -23.00 26.06 9.99
C ASN A 788 -22.47 24.63 10.14
N TYR A 789 -23.00 23.93 11.14
CA TYR A 789 -22.55 22.61 11.57
C TYR A 789 -23.15 21.42 10.80
N GLN A 790 -23.77 21.66 9.62
CA GLN A 790 -24.36 20.59 8.81
C GLN A 790 -23.29 19.60 8.33
N ASP A 791 -23.26 18.42 8.96
CA ASP A 791 -22.41 17.28 8.60
C ASP A 791 -22.71 16.05 9.47
N ILE A 792 -21.92 14.99 9.27
CA ILE A 792 -21.79 13.87 10.20
C ILE A 792 -20.61 14.12 11.13
N TRP A 793 -20.83 13.84 12.41
CA TRP A 793 -19.89 14.04 13.49
C TRP A 793 -19.76 12.75 14.31
N PHE A 794 -18.58 12.50 14.88
CA PHE A 794 -18.28 11.28 15.62
C PHE A 794 -17.17 11.52 16.65
N ASN A 795 -16.98 10.60 17.59
CA ASN A 795 -15.80 10.62 18.47
C ASN A 795 -14.69 9.75 17.86
N ALA A 796 -13.55 10.37 17.52
CA ALA A 796 -12.42 9.69 16.90
C ALA A 796 -11.84 8.54 17.74
N SER A 797 -11.97 8.59 19.06
CA SER A 797 -11.53 7.53 19.98
C SER A 797 -12.58 6.42 20.19
N GLU A 798 -13.78 6.58 19.64
CA GLU A 798 -14.91 5.69 19.83
C GLU A 798 -15.60 5.36 18.50
N SER A 799 -14.83 4.86 17.54
CA SER A 799 -15.34 4.41 16.25
C SER A 799 -16.52 3.44 16.41
N GLY A 800 -17.53 3.62 15.54
CA GLY A 800 -18.72 2.76 15.48
C GLY A 800 -20.05 3.44 15.76
N TRP A 801 -20.05 4.68 16.24
CA TRP A 801 -21.25 5.49 16.44
C TRP A 801 -21.06 6.89 15.85
N GLY A 802 -22.12 7.67 15.72
CA GLY A 802 -22.02 9.06 15.26
C GLY A 802 -23.34 9.81 15.33
N ILE A 803 -23.30 11.09 14.95
CA ILE A 803 -24.45 11.98 14.93
C ILE A 803 -24.47 12.81 13.65
N ASN A 804 -25.57 12.73 12.92
CA ASN A 804 -25.79 13.51 11.71
C ASN A 804 -26.54 14.80 12.04
N LEU A 805 -26.07 15.94 11.55
CA LEU A 805 -26.63 17.27 11.80
C LEU A 805 -27.09 17.91 10.48
N THR A 806 -28.32 18.40 10.44
CA THR A 806 -28.87 19.21 9.33
C THR A 806 -29.18 20.61 9.86
N HIS A 807 -28.48 21.66 9.41
CA HIS A 807 -28.48 22.98 10.07
C HIS A 807 -29.11 24.06 9.16
N GLN A 808 -30.29 24.56 9.54
CA GLN A 808 -31.11 25.49 8.74
C GLN A 808 -31.53 26.72 9.57
N GLY A 809 -30.87 27.86 9.35
CA GLY A 809 -31.00 29.04 10.23
C GLY A 809 -30.53 28.72 11.65
N ASP A 810 -31.23 29.24 12.67
CA ASP A 810 -30.93 28.96 14.08
C ASP A 810 -31.28 27.52 14.53
N ILE A 811 -31.58 26.59 13.61
CA ILE A 811 -32.17 25.29 13.90
C ILE A 811 -31.33 24.15 13.31
N ILE A 812 -30.83 23.21 14.12
CA ILE A 812 -30.27 21.92 13.66
C ILE A 812 -31.35 20.83 13.72
N PHE A 813 -31.32 19.78 12.91
CA PHE A 813 -31.99 18.50 13.19
C PHE A 813 -30.90 17.47 13.37
N ALA A 814 -30.91 16.72 14.47
CA ALA A 814 -29.83 15.77 14.80
C ALA A 814 -30.34 14.34 14.90
N THR A 815 -29.64 13.42 14.22
CA THR A 815 -29.90 11.98 14.28
C THR A 815 -28.66 11.27 14.82
N LEU A 816 -28.71 10.85 16.09
CA LEU A 816 -27.67 10.08 16.78
C LEU A 816 -27.89 8.59 16.51
N PHE A 817 -26.87 7.88 16.03
CA PHE A 817 -26.85 6.41 15.94
C PHE A 817 -25.81 5.84 16.90
N THR A 818 -26.21 4.83 17.67
CA THR A 818 -25.40 4.15 18.69
C THR A 818 -26.01 2.76 18.97
N TYR A 819 -25.75 2.16 20.13
CA TYR A 819 -26.22 0.82 20.49
C TYR A 819 -27.02 0.79 21.80
N ALA A 820 -28.05 -0.05 21.83
CA ALA A 820 -28.85 -0.37 23.01
C ALA A 820 -28.09 -1.31 23.96
N ALA A 821 -28.68 -1.61 25.12
CA ALA A 821 -28.07 -2.46 26.15
C ALA A 821 -27.76 -3.90 25.71
N ASP A 822 -28.43 -4.38 24.65
CA ASP A 822 -28.21 -5.68 24.02
C ASP A 822 -27.32 -5.61 22.76
N GLY A 823 -26.60 -4.50 22.56
CA GLY A 823 -25.65 -4.29 21.46
C GLY A 823 -26.29 -4.12 20.07
N ARG A 824 -27.62 -4.14 20.00
CA ARG A 824 -28.42 -3.83 18.80
C ARG A 824 -28.40 -2.34 18.51
N ASP A 825 -28.74 -2.01 17.27
CA ASP A 825 -28.99 -0.67 16.76
C ASP A 825 -29.89 0.14 17.72
N LEU A 826 -29.52 1.39 17.96
CA LEU A 826 -30.32 2.42 18.62
C LEU A 826 -30.12 3.71 17.85
N TRP A 827 -31.22 4.41 17.51
CA TRP A 827 -31.13 5.77 17.00
C TRP A 827 -32.10 6.71 17.71
N LEU A 828 -31.64 7.94 17.92
CA LEU A 828 -32.34 8.98 18.68
C LEU A 828 -32.34 10.27 17.86
N VAL A 829 -33.45 11.01 17.91
CA VAL A 829 -33.62 12.27 17.17
C VAL A 829 -33.80 13.44 18.11
N GLY A 830 -32.85 14.35 18.09
CA GLY A 830 -33.05 15.71 18.55
C GLY A 830 -33.71 16.47 17.39
N THR A 831 -35.03 16.58 17.43
CA THR A 831 -35.83 16.86 16.22
C THR A 831 -35.81 18.32 15.75
N ASP A 832 -35.30 19.28 16.54
CA ASP A 832 -35.91 20.61 16.39
C ASP A 832 -35.08 21.88 16.68
N LEU A 833 -33.79 21.86 16.40
CA LEU A 833 -32.80 22.43 17.27
C LEU A 833 -32.41 23.96 17.26
N ARG A 834 -33.19 24.86 17.93
CA ARG A 834 -33.11 26.36 18.18
C ARG A 834 -32.03 27.05 19.08
N ARG A 835 -31.36 28.09 18.55
CA ARG A 835 -30.38 28.92 19.30
C ARG A 835 -30.85 29.78 20.53
N GLN A 836 -30.41 29.42 21.76
CA GLN A 836 -30.22 30.18 23.04
C GLN A 836 -29.03 31.22 23.03
N PRO A 837 -28.50 31.80 24.17
CA PRO A 837 -27.47 32.91 24.17
C PRO A 837 -25.95 32.71 24.45
N SER A 838 -25.42 31.57 24.94
CA SER A 838 -23.96 31.21 25.18
C SER A 838 -22.97 30.63 24.06
N GLY A 839 -23.36 29.82 23.04
CA GLY A 839 -22.65 29.33 21.81
C GLY A 839 -23.27 28.13 21.03
N ALA A 840 -23.29 26.95 21.68
CA ALA A 840 -23.73 25.56 21.42
C ALA A 840 -25.12 25.33 20.81
N PHE A 841 -25.70 24.15 21.04
CA PHE A 841 -26.94 23.65 20.46
C PHE A 841 -27.70 22.67 21.51
N THR A 842 -28.59 23.04 22.49
CA THR A 842 -29.52 22.23 23.46
C THR A 842 -31.11 22.15 23.34
N GLY A 843 -31.82 21.01 23.60
CA GLY A 843 -33.29 20.89 23.98
C GLY A 843 -33.86 19.42 24.18
N PRO A 844 -35.16 19.02 24.00
CA PRO A 844 -35.68 17.62 24.11
C PRO A 844 -35.30 16.53 23.06
N LEU A 845 -35.02 15.30 23.52
CA LEU A 845 -34.57 14.16 22.71
C LEU A 845 -35.66 13.10 22.59
N TYR A 846 -35.92 12.60 21.36
CA TYR A 846 -36.94 11.59 21.10
C TYR A 846 -36.35 10.28 20.57
N ARG A 847 -37.06 9.18 20.83
CA ARG A 847 -36.88 7.89 20.13
C ARG A 847 -38.11 7.62 19.27
N ALA A 848 -37.90 7.14 18.05
CA ALA A 848 -38.99 6.81 17.14
C ALA A 848 -39.28 5.30 17.14
N THR A 849 -40.50 4.91 16.76
CA THR A 849 -40.90 3.52 16.50
C THR A 849 -41.84 3.47 15.31
N GLY A 850 -41.71 2.52 14.39
CA GLY A 850 -42.47 2.52 13.15
C GLY A 850 -42.60 1.17 12.47
N ALA A 851 -43.18 1.18 11.26
CA ALA A 851 -43.28 0.00 10.41
C ALA A 851 -41.90 -0.49 9.92
N PRO A 852 -41.71 -1.79 9.63
CA PRO A 852 -40.47 -2.30 9.08
C PRO A 852 -40.06 -1.65 7.75
N PHE A 853 -38.75 -1.63 7.46
CA PHE A 853 -38.12 -0.98 6.31
C PHE A 853 -38.70 -1.34 4.92
N ASN A 854 -39.32 -2.51 4.78
CA ASN A 854 -39.94 -3.03 3.56
C ASN A 854 -41.48 -3.04 3.59
N ALA A 855 -42.11 -2.38 4.57
CA ALA A 855 -43.57 -2.32 4.68
C ALA A 855 -44.20 -1.56 3.50
N VAL A 856 -45.19 -2.17 2.87
CA VAL A 856 -46.03 -1.59 1.82
C VAL A 856 -47.48 -1.97 2.09
N PRO A 857 -48.39 -1.01 2.39
CA PRO A 857 -48.13 0.42 2.58
C PRO A 857 -47.36 0.72 3.88
N TRP A 858 -46.73 1.91 3.94
CA TRP A 858 -46.20 2.46 5.18
C TRP A 858 -47.33 2.85 6.13
N THR A 859 -47.23 2.47 7.41
CA THR A 859 -48.28 2.72 8.42
C THR A 859 -47.92 3.82 9.44
N GLY A 860 -46.88 4.60 9.18
CA GLY A 860 -46.43 5.68 10.06
C GLY A 860 -45.41 5.28 11.14
N ALA A 861 -44.96 6.27 11.90
CA ALA A 861 -44.12 6.13 13.07
C ALA A 861 -44.61 7.02 14.22
N ALA A 862 -44.30 6.63 15.46
CA ALA A 862 -44.58 7.38 16.68
C ALA A 862 -43.26 7.84 17.34
N LEU A 863 -43.25 9.06 17.89
CA LEU A 863 -42.15 9.61 18.67
C LEU A 863 -42.48 9.53 20.17
N VAL A 864 -41.48 9.15 20.97
CA VAL A 864 -41.53 9.11 22.43
C VAL A 864 -40.43 10.02 22.96
N ASP A 865 -40.76 10.93 23.90
CA ASP A 865 -39.76 11.73 24.61
C ASP A 865 -38.95 10.80 25.53
N VAL A 866 -37.62 10.91 25.42
CA VAL A 866 -36.66 10.07 26.16
C VAL A 866 -35.57 10.90 26.85
N GLY A 867 -35.70 12.24 26.90
CA GLY A 867 -34.78 13.12 27.61
C GLY A 867 -34.38 14.37 26.83
N THR A 868 -33.09 14.70 26.77
CA THR A 868 -32.58 15.95 26.19
C THR A 868 -31.24 15.78 25.48
N MET A 869 -30.89 16.70 24.57
CA MET A 869 -29.63 16.71 23.82
C MET A 869 -29.06 18.13 23.77
N SER A 870 -27.73 18.27 23.88
CA SER A 870 -26.94 19.49 23.73
C SER A 870 -25.65 19.28 22.94
N LEU A 871 -25.22 20.25 22.13
CA LEU A 871 -24.18 20.18 21.10
C LEU A 871 -23.33 21.46 21.12
N ALA A 872 -22.23 21.50 21.86
CA ALA A 872 -21.35 22.67 21.88
C ALA A 872 -20.34 22.65 20.74
N PHE A 873 -20.13 23.77 20.04
CA PHE A 873 -19.12 23.91 18.99
C PHE A 873 -18.20 25.08 19.34
N PRO A 874 -16.93 24.85 19.72
CA PRO A 874 -15.94 25.92 19.84
C PRO A 874 -15.49 26.46 18.47
N ASP A 875 -15.57 25.64 17.42
CA ASP A 875 -15.24 25.98 16.04
C ASP A 875 -16.05 25.09 15.06
N GLY A 876 -15.86 25.28 13.76
CA GLY A 876 -16.57 24.54 12.72
C GLY A 876 -16.16 23.08 12.50
N GLU A 877 -15.12 22.57 13.16
CA GLU A 877 -14.56 21.21 13.01
C GLU A 877 -14.69 20.34 14.28
N HIS A 878 -14.78 20.95 15.47
CA HIS A 878 -14.87 20.29 16.78
C HIS A 878 -16.16 20.62 17.52
N GLY A 879 -16.61 19.71 18.39
CA GLY A 879 -17.75 19.92 19.26
C GLY A 879 -17.88 18.94 20.43
N THR A 880 -18.94 19.11 21.22
CA THR A 880 -19.27 18.28 22.39
C THR A 880 -20.75 17.94 22.38
N LEU A 881 -21.05 16.65 22.23
CA LEU A 881 -22.40 16.09 22.39
C LEU A 881 -22.63 15.72 23.85
N ASN A 882 -23.60 16.37 24.49
CA ASN A 882 -24.19 15.97 25.76
C ASN A 882 -25.62 15.48 25.50
N TYR A 883 -26.06 14.40 26.13
CA TYR A 883 -27.47 14.01 26.09
C TYR A 883 -27.88 13.25 27.35
N VAL A 884 -29.16 13.33 27.68
CA VAL A 884 -29.82 12.48 28.67
C VAL A 884 -30.75 11.54 27.91
N PHE A 885 -30.53 10.24 28.04
CA PHE A 885 -31.40 9.20 27.49
C PHE A 885 -31.93 8.32 28.62
N ASN A 886 -33.25 8.32 28.83
CA ASN A 886 -33.94 7.61 29.90
C ASN A 886 -33.28 7.82 31.29
N GLY A 887 -32.96 9.06 31.62
CA GLY A 887 -32.30 9.45 32.88
C GLY A 887 -30.78 9.22 32.92
N THR A 888 -30.18 8.55 31.94
CA THR A 888 -28.73 8.38 31.83
C THR A 888 -28.10 9.55 31.09
N ALA A 889 -27.24 10.32 31.77
CA ALA A 889 -26.46 11.39 31.14
C ALA A 889 -25.20 10.82 30.45
N VAL A 890 -24.90 11.32 29.25
CA VAL A 890 -23.72 10.97 28.45
C VAL A 890 -23.11 12.22 27.84
N THR A 891 -21.79 12.35 27.94
CA THR A 891 -20.98 13.43 27.32
C THR A 891 -19.94 12.80 26.41
N LYS A 892 -19.79 13.33 25.20
CA LYS A 892 -18.84 12.88 24.17
C LYS A 892 -18.23 14.08 23.46
N SER A 893 -16.91 14.11 23.29
CA SER A 893 -16.28 14.95 22.28
C SER A 893 -16.65 14.43 20.89
N ILE A 894 -16.87 15.33 19.94
CA ILE A 894 -17.17 14.99 18.55
C ILE A 894 -16.36 15.87 17.59
N THR A 895 -15.97 15.31 16.45
CA THR A 895 -15.38 16.03 15.32
C THR A 895 -16.14 15.69 14.05
N ARG A 896 -16.07 16.55 13.02
CA ARG A 896 -16.62 16.19 11.70
C ARG A 896 -15.87 14.98 11.13
N LEU A 897 -16.60 14.03 10.54
CA LEU A 897 -15.95 12.96 9.79
C LEU A 897 -15.33 13.54 8.51
N GLU A 898 -14.09 13.18 8.22
CA GLU A 898 -13.38 13.60 7.01
C GLU A 898 -12.95 12.37 6.21
N PHE A 899 -13.40 12.30 4.96
CA PHE A 899 -13.15 11.17 4.05
C PHE A 899 -12.92 11.61 2.59
N GLY A 900 -13.02 12.92 2.29
CA GLY A 900 -12.68 13.50 0.99
C GLY A 900 -11.83 14.76 1.09
N ALA A 901 -11.16 15.09 -0.03
CA ALA A 901 -10.31 16.29 -0.15
C ALA A 901 -11.14 17.57 -0.35
N LEU A 902 -12.35 17.45 -0.88
CA LEU A 902 -13.35 18.52 -0.95
C LEU A 902 -14.48 18.19 0.02
N ARG A 903 -14.74 19.09 0.95
CA ARG A 903 -15.67 18.91 2.08
C ARG A 903 -16.89 19.82 1.92
N PRO A 904 -18.06 19.50 2.47
CA PRO A 904 -19.19 20.40 2.47
C PRO A 904 -18.87 21.65 3.31
N VAL A 905 -18.97 22.81 2.67
CA VAL A 905 -19.05 24.13 3.30
C VAL A 905 -20.47 24.61 3.05
N CYS A 906 -21.30 24.57 4.09
CA CYS A 906 -22.72 24.93 4.02
C CYS A 906 -22.91 26.34 4.54
N ARG A 907 -23.45 27.25 3.72
CA ARG A 907 -23.71 28.64 4.14
C ARG A 907 -25.11 29.05 3.71
N THR A 908 -25.82 29.78 4.57
CA THR A 908 -27.07 30.43 4.16
C THR A 908 -26.73 31.50 3.11
N PRO A 909 -27.41 31.53 1.96
CA PRO A 909 -27.19 32.61 0.99
C PRO A 909 -27.49 33.95 1.66
N PHE A 910 -26.62 34.94 1.45
CA PHE A 910 -26.89 36.30 1.89
C PHE A 910 -28.18 36.80 1.18
N PRO A 911 -29.08 37.50 1.87
CA PRO A 911 -30.00 38.41 1.17
C PRO A 911 -29.12 39.47 0.48
N GLY A 912 -29.20 39.50 -0.86
CA GLY A 912 -28.56 40.52 -1.68
C GLY A 912 -29.32 41.84 -1.66
#